data_AF-A0A946CGH4-F1
#
_entry.id   AF-A0A946CGH4-F1
#
_cell.length_a   1.000
_cell.length_b   1.000
_cell.length_c   1.000
_cell.angle_alpha   90.00
_cell.angle_beta   90.00
_cell.angle_gamma   90.00
#
_symmetry.space_group_name_H-M   'P 1'
#
loop_
_entity.id
_entity.type
_entity.pdbx_description
1 polymer ?
#
loop_
_entity_poly.entity_id
_entity_poly.type
_entity_poly.pdbx_seq_one_letter_code
_entity_poly.pdbx_strand_id
1 'polypeptide(L)'
;MKNRHSKYLQSVAICTASVLLTLTHVCIAQTESAGISEIDVVALQKKLKEAGKVSSSIRKRRAYKNVVRDGEALVEKSLVAAKRFSVLEIIFQCQTKLLALENSDRNRQLLFATSGRLVEAPDKFADLRIEADLLLLERDLSAKKADVKERAKALESLIARYRDTPGEKKCLMMAALIAPKLNAVDLEKRISRTLGERFAGDLNVIKWRRGRRDYSYFPVVFSGSFTRADGTSLTFPIDTIGHTSLIYFWSKETPDIESHLGVVKELQTRFPNHFKVFSFNVDDLPDSGEKILRTLGLDWAVMRLPGGRESETYRVFATRDPIGLRLNAYGHGFLRSPLTEATPMEQNFDEIRYLSQLQSLLVGEFLVAATDQEEKPVLTADSVPRKTLDAIQACFITAPMRYRLTRTEALVNYEKAEKLCRKVITQFPEASDLWLVRNRRIIALLGMWKLAIEPKYLEAAAEEARAALAVNSPRGANIAPHYCLAKEAFRKGDSIPEQVLSTFIEATGGAEAPLSAFAAAAILAIDVNSRELHSKYREVLLKKGNSEAAIWPVVSFLRDQNHSYRLFKPNLYFPPALARRIERANLRRNAGVADPTLGANGPLQAELKTVTGGVVKLPQATDRMMTLLMFIEPPADAAVDLPVMMNGKITVDAKGNKKEVPGIMQRTFALVDEHASKIKVIAAFLTDDEKQVQSLMKV
;
A
#
# COMPACT_ATOMS: atom_id res chain seq x y z
N MET A 1 26.26 -45.67 11.00
CA MET A 1 25.62 -44.36 11.27
C MET A 1 26.53 -43.12 11.11
N LYS A 2 27.87 -43.19 11.23
CA LYS A 2 28.77 -42.03 11.02
C LYS A 2 28.78 -41.44 9.59
N ASN A 3 28.43 -42.22 8.57
CA ASN A 3 28.48 -41.80 7.16
C ASN A 3 27.24 -41.05 6.63
N ARG A 4 26.13 -40.98 7.40
CA ARG A 4 24.93 -40.20 7.01
C ARG A 4 25.00 -38.73 7.42
N HIS A 5 25.67 -38.40 8.54
CA HIS A 5 25.84 -37.03 9.01
C HIS A 5 26.82 -36.21 8.15
N SER A 6 27.89 -36.84 7.65
CA SER A 6 28.82 -36.20 6.71
C SER A 6 28.13 -35.83 5.39
N LYS A 7 27.24 -36.69 4.89
CA LYS A 7 26.44 -36.43 3.68
C LYS A 7 25.39 -35.32 3.86
N TYR A 8 24.85 -35.15 5.08
CA TYR A 8 23.90 -34.07 5.40
C TYR A 8 24.60 -32.71 5.56
N LEU A 9 25.78 -32.67 6.20
CA LEU A 9 26.63 -31.47 6.25
C LEU A 9 27.16 -31.09 4.86
N GLN A 10 27.51 -32.08 4.03
CA GLN A 10 27.89 -31.87 2.63
C GLN A 10 26.71 -31.36 1.80
N SER A 11 25.51 -31.96 1.91
CA SER A 11 24.34 -31.52 1.13
C SER A 11 23.84 -30.14 1.55
N VAL A 12 23.96 -29.78 2.84
CA VAL A 12 23.61 -28.44 3.35
C VAL A 12 24.68 -27.40 3.00
N ALA A 13 25.97 -27.71 3.11
CA ALA A 13 27.05 -26.82 2.67
C ALA A 13 27.05 -26.61 1.14
N ILE A 14 26.69 -27.64 0.37
CA ILE A 14 26.46 -27.54 -1.07
C ILE A 14 25.18 -26.75 -1.34
N CYS A 15 24.11 -26.92 -0.56
CA CYS A 15 22.90 -26.10 -0.70
C CYS A 15 23.14 -24.62 -0.36
N THR A 16 23.89 -24.29 0.70
CA THR A 16 24.26 -22.91 1.01
C THR A 16 25.17 -22.34 -0.07
N ALA A 17 26.15 -23.10 -0.57
CA ALA A 17 27.00 -22.72 -1.71
C ALA A 17 26.21 -22.50 -3.02
N SER A 18 25.17 -23.31 -3.29
CA SER A 18 24.28 -23.16 -4.45
C SER A 18 23.35 -21.94 -4.32
N VAL A 19 22.93 -21.60 -3.10
CA VAL A 19 22.19 -20.36 -2.80
C VAL A 19 23.10 -19.14 -2.93
N LEU A 20 24.35 -19.25 -2.48
CA LEU A 20 25.44 -18.26 -2.60
C LEU A 20 25.76 -17.88 -4.07
N LEU A 21 25.59 -18.79 -5.02
CA LEU A 21 25.89 -18.56 -6.44
C LEU A 21 24.79 -17.79 -7.20
N THR A 22 23.58 -17.67 -6.66
CA THR A 22 22.41 -17.13 -7.39
C THR A 22 21.98 -15.72 -6.96
N LEU A 23 22.52 -15.16 -5.87
CA LEU A 23 21.97 -13.95 -5.23
C LEU A 23 22.92 -12.75 -5.12
N THR A 24 24.09 -12.75 -5.74
CA THR A 24 24.99 -11.59 -5.68
C THR A 24 24.59 -10.50 -6.68
N HIS A 25 24.03 -9.39 -6.20
CA HIS A 25 24.33 -8.00 -6.58
C HIS A 25 23.30 -7.03 -5.97
N VAL A 26 23.69 -6.24 -4.95
CA VAL A 26 23.32 -4.82 -4.75
C VAL A 26 24.40 -4.19 -3.85
N CYS A 27 25.04 -3.10 -4.29
CA CYS A 27 25.80 -2.21 -3.42
C CYS A 27 25.27 -0.78 -3.63
N ILE A 28 24.96 -0.08 -2.55
CA ILE A 28 24.68 1.36 -2.56
C ILE A 28 25.86 2.07 -1.86
N ALA A 29 26.32 3.16 -2.46
CA ALA A 29 27.41 4.01 -2.00
C ALA A 29 26.88 5.23 -1.24
N GLN A 30 27.62 5.72 -0.23
CA GLN A 30 27.85 7.17 0.01
C GLN A 30 28.82 7.48 1.18
N THR A 31 29.84 8.28 0.82
CA THR A 31 30.57 9.42 1.46
C THR A 31 31.28 9.37 2.83
N GLU A 32 32.34 10.19 2.90
CA GLU A 32 33.64 9.99 3.56
C GLU A 32 33.81 10.52 5.00
N SER A 33 34.67 9.83 5.76
CA SER A 33 35.75 10.43 6.56
C SER A 33 36.94 9.45 6.64
N ALA A 34 38.13 9.97 6.99
CA ALA A 34 39.45 9.38 6.79
C ALA A 34 39.61 7.91 7.27
N GLY A 35 39.95 7.03 6.32
CA GLY A 35 40.20 5.60 6.53
C GLY A 35 39.55 4.75 5.43
N ILE A 36 40.37 4.10 4.59
CA ILE A 36 40.02 3.35 3.36
C ILE A 36 39.32 4.23 2.30
N SER A 37 39.97 4.44 1.15
CA SER A 37 39.35 5.16 0.03
C SER A 37 38.31 4.27 -0.66
N GLU A 38 37.27 4.86 -1.26
CA GLU A 38 36.29 4.10 -2.07
C GLU A 38 36.98 3.35 -3.22
N ILE A 39 38.08 3.92 -3.72
CA ILE A 39 38.96 3.35 -4.73
C ILE A 39 39.53 2.00 -4.28
N ASP A 40 39.92 1.85 -3.01
CA ASP A 40 40.51 0.61 -2.48
C ASP A 40 39.50 -0.54 -2.44
N VAL A 41 38.26 -0.27 -2.00
CA VAL A 41 37.18 -1.26 -1.97
C VAL A 41 36.78 -1.68 -3.38
N VAL A 42 36.66 -0.71 -4.30
CA VAL A 42 36.36 -0.97 -5.71
C VAL A 42 37.48 -1.79 -6.38
N ALA A 43 38.75 -1.47 -6.09
CA ALA A 43 39.90 -2.23 -6.56
C ALA A 43 39.89 -3.67 -6.04
N LEU A 44 39.59 -3.87 -4.76
CA LEU A 44 39.48 -5.21 -4.17
C LEU A 44 38.32 -6.01 -4.79
N GLN A 45 37.17 -5.37 -5.02
CA GLN A 45 36.02 -5.96 -5.69
C GLN A 45 36.32 -6.35 -7.15
N LYS A 46 37.11 -5.53 -7.86
CA LYS A 46 37.60 -5.85 -9.20
C LYS A 46 38.51 -7.08 -9.17
N LYS A 47 39.48 -7.14 -8.25
CA LYS A 47 40.35 -8.31 -8.08
C LYS A 47 39.57 -9.58 -7.75
N LEU A 48 38.52 -9.50 -6.92
CA LEU A 48 37.60 -10.63 -6.66
C LEU A 48 36.93 -11.14 -7.94
N LYS A 49 36.42 -10.23 -8.80
CA LYS A 49 35.81 -10.60 -10.08
C LYS A 49 36.82 -11.24 -11.03
N GLU A 50 38.03 -10.68 -11.13
CA GLU A 50 39.11 -11.21 -11.95
C GLU A 50 39.59 -12.58 -11.50
N ALA A 51 39.71 -12.80 -10.18
CA ALA A 51 40.04 -14.11 -9.62
C ALA A 51 39.05 -15.21 -10.04
N GLY A 52 37.78 -14.86 -10.24
CA GLY A 52 36.76 -15.78 -10.74
C GLY A 52 36.90 -16.20 -12.21
N LYS A 53 37.54 -15.36 -13.03
CA LYS A 53 37.73 -15.58 -14.48
C LYS A 53 38.93 -16.48 -14.82
N VAL A 54 39.85 -16.68 -13.88
CA VAL A 54 41.05 -17.50 -14.09
C VAL A 54 40.66 -18.95 -14.41
N SER A 55 41.20 -19.61 -15.43
CA SER A 55 40.73 -20.96 -15.81
C SER A 55 41.21 -22.09 -14.88
N SER A 56 42.49 -22.06 -14.47
CA SER A 56 43.11 -23.10 -13.63
C SER A 56 42.67 -23.00 -12.16
N SER A 57 42.28 -24.13 -11.56
CA SER A 57 41.87 -24.24 -10.14
C SER A 57 42.96 -23.77 -9.16
N ILE A 58 44.22 -24.13 -9.42
CA ILE A 58 45.38 -23.72 -8.60
C ILE A 58 45.57 -22.20 -8.68
N ARG A 59 45.48 -21.64 -9.89
CA ARG A 59 45.61 -20.19 -10.10
C ARG A 59 44.43 -19.43 -9.50
N LYS A 60 43.19 -19.92 -9.61
CA LYS A 60 42.00 -19.37 -8.93
C LYS A 60 42.22 -19.32 -7.41
N ARG A 61 42.69 -20.42 -6.82
CA ARG A 61 42.95 -20.51 -5.38
C ARG A 61 44.00 -19.49 -4.94
N ARG A 62 45.11 -19.35 -5.69
CA ARG A 62 46.13 -18.34 -5.41
C ARG A 62 45.56 -16.92 -5.52
N ALA A 63 44.78 -16.64 -6.57
CA ALA A 63 44.15 -15.34 -6.77
C ALA A 63 43.22 -14.95 -5.61
N TYR A 64 42.32 -15.84 -5.18
CA TYR A 64 41.47 -15.57 -4.02
C TYR A 64 42.26 -15.39 -2.72
N LYS A 65 43.33 -16.19 -2.49
CA LYS A 65 44.21 -16.00 -1.33
C LYS A 65 44.89 -14.63 -1.33
N ASN A 66 45.30 -14.13 -2.50
CA ASN A 66 45.86 -12.79 -2.63
C ASN A 66 44.83 -11.71 -2.30
N VAL A 67 43.59 -11.83 -2.79
CA VAL A 67 42.51 -10.89 -2.45
C VAL A 67 42.23 -10.90 -0.94
N VAL A 68 42.19 -12.07 -0.30
CA VAL A 68 42.03 -12.17 1.16
C VAL A 68 43.17 -11.46 1.89
N ARG A 69 44.43 -11.69 1.50
CA ARG A 69 45.60 -11.04 2.13
C ARG A 69 45.56 -9.52 1.96
N ASP A 70 45.26 -9.05 0.76
CA ASP A 70 45.13 -7.61 0.47
C ASP A 70 43.98 -7.00 1.28
N GLY A 71 42.87 -7.72 1.43
CA GLY A 71 41.74 -7.32 2.27
C GLY A 71 42.08 -7.25 3.75
N GLU A 72 42.75 -8.26 4.32
CA GLU A 72 43.16 -8.25 5.72
C GLU A 72 44.10 -7.07 6.02
N ALA A 73 45.05 -6.80 5.12
CA ALA A 73 45.93 -5.64 5.26
C ALA A 73 45.16 -4.30 5.24
N LEU A 74 44.03 -4.22 4.53
CA LEU A 74 43.16 -3.04 4.56
C LEU A 74 42.34 -2.96 5.86
N VAL A 75 41.87 -4.09 6.40
CA VAL A 75 41.13 -4.10 7.67
C VAL A 75 42.05 -3.74 8.83
N GLU A 76 43.28 -4.26 8.88
CA GLU A 76 44.27 -3.93 9.91
C GLU A 76 44.65 -2.44 9.92
N LYS A 77 44.72 -1.81 8.76
CA LYS A 77 45.00 -0.36 8.63
C LYS A 77 43.84 0.54 9.05
N SER A 78 42.65 -0.02 9.29
CA SER A 78 41.42 0.75 9.50
C SER A 78 40.70 0.35 10.78
N LEU A 79 41.01 1.05 11.88
CA LEU A 79 40.42 0.75 13.19
C LEU A 79 38.99 1.29 13.39
N VAL A 80 38.50 2.26 12.60
CA VAL A 80 37.27 3.01 12.95
C VAL A 80 36.21 3.13 11.82
N ALA A 81 36.54 2.87 10.55
CA ALA A 81 35.61 3.18 9.46
C ALA A 81 34.52 2.13 9.22
N ALA A 82 33.28 2.61 9.00
CA ALA A 82 32.13 1.81 8.55
C ALA A 82 32.43 0.94 7.29
N LYS A 83 33.43 1.36 6.49
CA LYS A 83 33.94 0.67 5.30
C LYS A 83 34.65 -0.66 5.57
N ARG A 84 35.09 -0.92 6.82
CA ARG A 84 35.71 -2.21 7.21
C ARG A 84 34.80 -3.40 6.92
N PHE A 85 33.48 -3.24 7.09
CA PHE A 85 32.51 -4.29 6.87
C PHE A 85 32.36 -4.64 5.39
N SER A 86 32.48 -3.65 4.50
CA SER A 86 32.52 -3.88 3.05
C SER A 86 33.77 -4.67 2.63
N VAL A 87 34.92 -4.45 3.27
CA VAL A 87 36.13 -5.25 3.02
C VAL A 87 35.97 -6.68 3.58
N LEU A 88 35.40 -6.81 4.79
CA LEU A 88 35.10 -8.12 5.39
C LEU A 88 34.13 -8.96 4.53
N GLU A 89 33.12 -8.33 3.92
CA GLU A 89 32.23 -8.97 2.94
C GLU A 89 33.03 -9.58 1.77
N ILE A 90 33.99 -8.84 1.23
CA ILE A 90 34.83 -9.30 0.11
C ILE A 90 35.71 -10.48 0.54
N ILE A 91 36.31 -10.40 1.73
CA ILE A 91 37.09 -11.48 2.32
C ILE A 91 36.20 -12.72 2.52
N PHE A 92 35.01 -12.55 3.07
CA PHE A 92 34.02 -13.59 3.29
C PHE A 92 33.64 -14.29 1.97
N GLN A 93 33.34 -13.52 0.92
CA GLN A 93 33.04 -14.06 -0.41
C GLN A 93 34.24 -14.84 -1.00
N CYS A 94 35.47 -14.32 -0.85
CA CYS A 94 36.67 -15.04 -1.29
C CYS A 94 36.87 -16.35 -0.53
N GLN A 95 36.73 -16.33 0.79
CA GLN A 95 36.91 -17.51 1.65
C GLN A 95 35.83 -18.57 1.38
N THR A 96 34.60 -18.15 1.07
CA THR A 96 33.54 -19.06 0.65
C THR A 96 33.89 -19.76 -0.65
N LYS A 97 34.41 -19.03 -1.64
CA LYS A 97 34.90 -19.61 -2.91
C LYS A 97 36.14 -20.49 -2.71
N LEU A 98 37.03 -20.13 -1.78
CA LEU A 98 38.19 -20.95 -1.41
C LEU A 98 37.77 -22.28 -0.78
N LEU A 99 36.76 -22.26 0.11
CA LEU A 99 36.22 -23.49 0.71
C LEU A 99 35.59 -24.41 -0.34
N ALA A 100 34.90 -23.84 -1.34
CA ALA A 100 34.35 -24.61 -2.46
C ALA A 100 35.44 -25.24 -3.35
N LEU A 101 36.60 -24.57 -3.52
CA LEU A 101 37.75 -25.10 -4.26
C LEU A 101 38.62 -26.07 -3.45
N GLU A 102 38.58 -25.97 -2.12
CA GLU A 102 39.37 -26.76 -1.18
C GLU A 102 38.66 -26.82 0.17
N ASN A 103 37.95 -27.91 0.40
CA ASN A 103 37.28 -28.18 1.67
C ASN A 103 38.30 -28.67 2.70
N SER A 104 38.97 -27.73 3.38
CA SER A 104 39.91 -28.01 4.48
C SER A 104 39.40 -27.38 5.78
N ASP A 105 39.78 -27.98 6.92
CA ASP A 105 39.43 -27.43 8.24
C ASP A 105 40.00 -26.03 8.44
N ARG A 106 41.20 -25.76 7.90
CA ARG A 106 41.79 -24.42 7.90
C ARG A 106 40.91 -23.41 7.17
N ASN A 107 40.45 -23.71 5.95
CA ASN A 107 39.59 -22.79 5.21
C ASN A 107 38.24 -22.59 5.92
N ARG A 108 37.71 -23.63 6.57
CA ARG A 108 36.48 -23.55 7.35
C ARG A 108 36.64 -22.67 8.59
N GLN A 109 37.73 -22.82 9.34
CA GLN A 109 38.03 -22.00 10.51
C GLN A 109 38.23 -20.53 10.14
N LEU A 110 38.95 -20.26 9.03
CA LEU A 110 39.12 -18.89 8.54
C LEU A 110 37.78 -18.26 8.14
N LEU A 111 36.91 -19.01 7.45
CA LEU A 111 35.57 -18.54 7.11
C LEU A 111 34.76 -18.21 8.37
N PHE A 112 34.75 -19.09 9.38
CA PHE A 112 34.05 -18.82 10.64
C PHE A 112 34.62 -17.63 11.42
N ALA A 113 35.94 -17.43 11.40
CA ALA A 113 36.57 -16.27 12.03
C ALA A 113 36.13 -14.96 11.36
N THR A 114 36.12 -14.92 10.02
CA THR A 114 35.61 -13.76 9.26
C THR A 114 34.12 -13.56 9.51
N SER A 115 33.32 -14.64 9.52
CA SER A 115 31.90 -14.55 9.85
C SER A 115 31.68 -13.91 11.23
N GLY A 116 32.47 -14.30 12.24
CA GLY A 116 32.40 -13.70 13.57
C GLY A 116 32.59 -12.18 13.56
N ARG A 117 33.60 -11.71 12.81
CA ARG A 117 33.87 -10.27 12.63
C ARG A 117 32.76 -9.56 11.86
N LEU A 118 32.16 -10.22 10.87
CA LEU A 118 31.11 -9.62 10.03
C LEU A 118 29.78 -9.47 10.78
N VAL A 119 29.46 -10.39 11.69
CA VAL A 119 28.22 -10.38 12.50
C VAL A 119 28.16 -9.21 13.49
N GLU A 120 29.29 -8.61 13.83
CA GLU A 120 29.37 -7.37 14.62
C GLU A 120 28.97 -6.11 13.85
N ALA A 121 28.68 -6.21 12.54
CA ALA A 121 28.29 -5.05 11.75
C ALA A 121 26.94 -4.47 12.21
N PRO A 122 26.81 -3.14 12.38
CA PRO A 122 25.53 -2.50 12.70
C PRO A 122 24.45 -2.78 11.66
N ASP A 123 23.18 -2.55 12.02
CA ASP A 123 22.03 -2.91 11.17
C ASP A 123 22.01 -2.24 9.79
N LYS A 124 22.63 -1.06 9.63
CA LYS A 124 22.84 -0.44 8.31
C LYS A 124 23.64 -1.33 7.33
N PHE A 125 24.36 -2.33 7.82
CA PHE A 125 25.11 -3.32 7.05
C PHE A 125 24.52 -4.74 7.18
N ALA A 126 23.27 -4.89 7.61
CA ALA A 126 22.63 -6.18 7.80
C ALA A 126 22.69 -7.07 6.53
N ASP A 127 22.55 -6.49 5.34
CA ASP A 127 22.65 -7.21 4.06
C ASP A 127 24.00 -7.95 3.86
N LEU A 128 25.07 -7.41 4.44
CA LEU A 128 26.42 -7.97 4.39
C LEU A 128 26.53 -9.16 5.35
N ARG A 129 26.04 -9.01 6.59
CA ARG A 129 26.27 -9.99 7.65
C ARG A 129 25.31 -11.18 7.69
N ILE A 130 24.17 -11.15 6.97
CA ILE A 130 23.15 -12.21 7.01
C ILE A 130 23.67 -13.61 6.66
N GLU A 131 24.53 -13.71 5.65
CA GLU A 131 25.11 -14.99 5.23
C GLU A 131 26.08 -15.53 6.30
N ALA A 132 26.88 -14.64 6.89
CA ALA A 132 27.76 -14.99 7.99
C ALA A 132 26.99 -15.44 9.24
N ASP A 133 25.93 -14.72 9.62
CA ASP A 133 25.04 -15.10 10.72
C ASP A 133 24.44 -16.49 10.51
N LEU A 134 23.92 -16.76 9.31
CA LEU A 134 23.32 -18.06 8.99
C LEU A 134 24.35 -19.21 9.06
N LEU A 135 25.58 -18.96 8.62
CA LEU A 135 26.67 -19.94 8.71
C LEU A 135 27.08 -20.24 10.16
N LEU A 136 27.18 -19.21 11.00
CA LEU A 136 27.47 -19.40 12.43
C LEU A 136 26.33 -20.10 13.16
N LEU A 137 25.08 -19.73 12.84
CA LEU A 137 23.89 -20.38 13.37
C LEU A 137 23.90 -21.88 13.08
N GLU A 138 24.15 -22.28 11.84
CA GLU A 138 24.21 -23.69 11.45
C GLU A 138 25.38 -24.43 12.10
N ARG A 139 26.55 -23.79 12.23
CA ARG A 139 27.71 -24.35 12.95
C ARG A 139 27.32 -24.69 14.40
N ASP A 140 26.69 -23.76 15.10
CA ASP A 140 26.37 -23.91 16.52
C ASP A 140 25.25 -24.92 16.74
N LEU A 141 24.22 -24.93 15.88
CA LEU A 141 23.15 -25.92 15.90
C LEU A 141 23.68 -27.33 15.59
N SER A 142 24.61 -27.45 14.64
CA SER A 142 25.25 -28.73 14.32
C SER A 142 26.12 -29.24 15.47
N ALA A 143 26.90 -28.37 16.12
CA ALA A 143 27.73 -28.73 17.26
C ALA A 143 26.90 -29.29 18.43
N LYS A 144 25.71 -28.73 18.65
CA LYS A 144 24.76 -29.16 19.68
C LYS A 144 23.85 -30.33 19.27
N LYS A 145 23.98 -30.83 18.02
CA LYS A 145 23.08 -31.83 17.43
C LYS A 145 21.60 -31.42 17.52
N ALA A 146 21.34 -30.14 17.28
CA ALA A 146 20.01 -29.56 17.45
C ALA A 146 18.95 -30.27 16.60
N ASP A 147 17.79 -30.50 17.20
CA ASP A 147 16.65 -31.11 16.52
C ASP A 147 15.94 -30.14 15.57
N VAL A 148 14.92 -30.63 14.88
CA VAL A 148 14.15 -29.86 13.90
C VAL A 148 13.45 -28.65 14.54
N LYS A 149 12.94 -28.79 15.76
CA LYS A 149 12.20 -27.75 16.48
C LYS A 149 13.15 -26.65 16.96
N GLU A 150 14.30 -27.04 17.49
CA GLU A 150 15.37 -26.12 17.89
C GLU A 150 15.90 -25.33 16.68
N ARG A 151 16.11 -26.00 15.54
CA ARG A 151 16.51 -25.36 14.27
C ARG A 151 15.45 -24.38 13.76
N ALA A 152 14.17 -24.73 13.83
CA ALA A 152 13.08 -23.82 13.43
C ALA A 152 13.02 -22.58 14.33
N LYS A 153 13.13 -22.74 15.66
CA LYS A 153 13.15 -21.62 16.62
C LYS A 153 14.36 -20.71 16.45
N ALA A 154 15.51 -21.29 16.15
CA ALA A 154 16.72 -20.55 15.83
C ALA A 154 16.56 -19.71 14.55
N LEU A 155 15.93 -20.27 13.51
CA LEU A 155 15.62 -19.56 12.28
C LEU A 155 14.61 -18.41 12.50
N GLU A 156 13.60 -18.62 13.35
CA GLU A 156 12.67 -17.54 13.77
C GLU A 156 13.39 -16.39 14.48
N SER A 157 14.31 -16.72 15.38
CA SER A 157 15.10 -15.72 16.11
C SER A 157 15.99 -14.93 15.15
N LEU A 158 16.54 -15.59 14.12
CA LEU A 158 17.28 -14.92 13.06
C LEU A 158 16.38 -13.97 12.27
N ILE A 159 15.19 -14.42 11.83
CA ILE A 159 14.23 -13.56 11.11
C ILE A 159 13.88 -12.33 11.95
N ALA A 160 13.62 -12.51 13.24
CA ALA A 160 13.32 -11.41 14.16
C ALA A 160 14.48 -10.41 14.28
N ARG A 161 15.73 -10.88 14.33
CA ARG A 161 16.92 -10.01 14.37
C ARG A 161 17.07 -9.12 13.12
N TYR A 162 16.61 -9.58 11.97
CA TYR A 162 16.73 -8.87 10.70
C TYR A 162 15.52 -8.00 10.35
N ARG A 163 14.47 -8.03 11.18
CA ARG A 163 13.26 -7.24 11.01
C ARG A 163 13.59 -5.74 10.95
N ASP A 164 13.05 -5.04 9.95
CA ASP A 164 13.23 -3.59 9.73
C ASP A 164 14.70 -3.17 9.46
N THR A 165 15.54 -4.14 9.10
CA THR A 165 16.90 -3.90 8.60
C THR A 165 16.95 -4.08 7.07
N PRO A 166 17.95 -3.50 6.36
CA PRO A 166 18.16 -3.76 4.93
C PRO A 166 18.22 -5.26 4.57
N GLY A 167 18.73 -6.09 5.49
CA GLY A 167 18.85 -7.54 5.35
C GLY A 167 17.56 -8.35 5.49
N GLU A 168 16.42 -7.74 5.88
CA GLU A 168 15.16 -8.47 6.14
C GLU A 168 14.73 -9.31 4.93
N LYS A 169 14.71 -8.69 3.74
CA LYS A 169 14.25 -9.37 2.51
C LYS A 169 15.11 -10.58 2.17
N LYS A 170 16.44 -10.42 2.26
CA LYS A 170 17.42 -11.47 1.97
C LYS A 170 17.31 -12.59 3.01
N CYS A 171 17.16 -12.24 4.28
CA CYS A 171 16.92 -13.18 5.38
C CYS A 171 15.65 -14.02 5.13
N LEU A 172 14.52 -13.39 4.81
CA LEU A 172 13.26 -14.08 4.54
C LEU A 172 13.35 -15.00 3.31
N MET A 173 14.00 -14.57 2.23
CA MET A 173 14.22 -15.40 1.04
C MET A 173 15.09 -16.62 1.36
N MET A 174 16.13 -16.47 2.18
CA MET A 174 16.95 -17.60 2.66
C MET A 174 16.15 -18.51 3.60
N ALA A 175 15.40 -17.95 4.54
CA ALA A 175 14.58 -18.71 5.47
C ALA A 175 13.51 -19.53 4.75
N ALA A 176 12.90 -18.99 3.69
CA ALA A 176 11.93 -19.70 2.84
C ALA A 176 12.54 -20.93 2.13
N LEU A 177 13.85 -20.98 1.93
CA LEU A 177 14.54 -22.17 1.41
C LEU A 177 14.84 -23.22 2.48
N ILE A 178 14.94 -22.79 3.73
CA ILE A 178 15.36 -23.63 4.86
C ILE A 178 14.14 -24.25 5.54
N ALA A 179 13.07 -23.47 5.77
CA ALA A 179 11.89 -23.90 6.49
C ALA A 179 11.25 -25.21 5.94
N PRO A 180 11.13 -25.42 4.61
CA PRO A 180 10.62 -26.69 4.08
C PRO A 180 11.51 -27.88 4.41
N LYS A 181 12.84 -27.69 4.45
CA LYS A 181 13.80 -28.75 4.82
C LYS A 181 13.72 -29.13 6.30
N LEU A 182 13.17 -28.24 7.12
CA LEU A 182 12.89 -28.48 8.52
C LEU A 182 11.45 -29.01 8.73
N ASN A 183 10.66 -29.25 7.67
CA ASN A 183 9.22 -29.57 7.78
C ASN A 183 8.45 -28.57 8.67
N ALA A 184 8.91 -27.31 8.72
CA ALA A 184 8.35 -26.27 9.58
C ALA A 184 7.21 -25.53 8.86
N VAL A 185 6.10 -26.24 8.62
CA VAL A 185 4.99 -25.77 7.76
C VAL A 185 4.43 -24.41 8.22
N ASP A 186 4.27 -24.18 9.52
CA ASP A 186 3.74 -22.91 10.03
C ASP A 186 4.73 -21.75 9.84
N LEU A 187 6.03 -22.03 9.97
CA LEU A 187 7.09 -21.06 9.73
C LEU A 187 7.15 -20.70 8.23
N GLU A 188 7.03 -21.69 7.35
CA GLU A 188 6.96 -21.48 5.91
C GLU A 188 5.79 -20.57 5.51
N LYS A 189 4.59 -20.82 6.06
CA LYS A 189 3.41 -19.98 5.85
C LYS A 189 3.65 -18.55 6.36
N ARG A 190 4.24 -18.39 7.54
CA ARG A 190 4.58 -17.07 8.09
C ARG A 190 5.55 -16.31 7.20
N ILE A 191 6.67 -16.94 6.80
CA ILE A 191 7.67 -16.33 5.92
C ILE A 191 7.03 -15.90 4.58
N SER A 192 6.24 -16.79 3.97
CA SER A 192 5.57 -16.51 2.70
C SER A 192 4.59 -15.34 2.79
N ARG A 193 3.83 -15.26 3.89
CA ARG A 193 2.95 -14.13 4.19
C ARG A 193 3.77 -12.84 4.39
N THR A 194 4.83 -12.87 5.19
CA THR A 194 5.67 -11.69 5.46
C THR A 194 6.32 -11.16 4.17
N LEU A 195 6.83 -12.04 3.30
CA LEU A 195 7.33 -11.65 1.97
C LEU A 195 6.23 -11.01 1.11
N GLY A 196 5.02 -11.57 1.13
CA GLY A 196 3.88 -11.07 0.37
C GLY A 196 3.28 -9.77 0.89
N GLU A 197 3.43 -9.47 2.18
CA GLU A 197 2.88 -8.26 2.80
C GLU A 197 3.88 -7.10 2.79
N ARG A 198 5.14 -7.36 3.17
CA ARG A 198 6.16 -6.29 3.35
C ARG A 198 6.98 -6.01 2.10
N PHE A 199 7.11 -7.00 1.22
CA PHE A 199 7.92 -6.89 -0.01
C PHE A 199 7.08 -7.17 -1.26
N ALA A 200 5.77 -6.89 -1.20
CA ALA A 200 4.83 -7.14 -2.29
C ALA A 200 5.17 -6.35 -3.58
N GLY A 201 5.88 -5.23 -3.45
CA GLY A 201 6.33 -4.38 -4.57
C GLY A 201 7.81 -4.53 -4.94
N ASP A 202 8.63 -5.26 -4.16
CA ASP A 202 10.06 -5.40 -4.46
C ASP A 202 10.26 -6.34 -5.67
N LEU A 203 10.86 -5.80 -6.74
CA LEU A 203 11.04 -6.50 -8.02
C LEU A 203 11.85 -7.79 -7.87
N ASN A 204 12.88 -7.80 -7.02
CA ASN A 204 13.71 -8.97 -6.77
C ASN A 204 12.92 -10.07 -6.05
N VAL A 205 12.14 -9.69 -5.04
CA VAL A 205 11.27 -10.63 -4.32
C VAL A 205 10.20 -11.20 -5.25
N ILE A 206 9.53 -10.36 -6.06
CA ILE A 206 8.54 -10.81 -7.04
C ILE A 206 9.17 -11.79 -8.03
N LYS A 207 10.30 -11.42 -8.65
CA LYS A 207 11.03 -12.26 -9.61
C LYS A 207 11.41 -13.61 -9.00
N TRP A 208 11.97 -13.59 -7.81
CA TRP A 208 12.37 -14.79 -7.08
C TRP A 208 11.19 -15.69 -6.75
N ARG A 209 10.06 -15.11 -6.31
CA ARG A 209 8.85 -15.88 -5.99
C ARG A 209 8.24 -16.49 -7.25
N ARG A 210 8.23 -15.76 -8.37
CA ARG A 210 7.77 -16.28 -9.68
C ARG A 210 8.58 -17.49 -10.16
N GLY A 211 9.90 -17.46 -9.96
CA GLY A 211 10.79 -18.56 -10.35
C GLY A 211 10.52 -19.89 -9.63
N ARG A 212 9.78 -19.87 -8.53
CA ARG A 212 9.54 -21.02 -7.65
C ARG A 212 8.16 -21.69 -7.82
N ARG A 213 7.39 -21.25 -8.83
CA ARG A 213 6.31 -21.98 -9.51
C ARG A 213 5.16 -22.61 -8.68
N ASP A 214 4.82 -22.09 -7.51
CA ASP A 214 3.67 -22.63 -6.73
C ASP A 214 2.40 -21.76 -6.67
N TYR A 215 2.26 -20.73 -7.52
CA TYR A 215 1.04 -19.92 -7.52
C TYR A 215 0.46 -19.70 -8.93
N SER A 216 -0.74 -20.24 -9.15
CA SER A 216 -1.62 -19.88 -10.28
C SER A 216 -2.09 -18.42 -10.22
N TYR A 217 -2.01 -17.80 -9.04
CA TYR A 217 -2.40 -16.42 -8.74
C TYR A 217 -1.35 -15.77 -7.85
N PHE A 218 -0.58 -14.82 -8.39
CA PHE A 218 0.51 -14.21 -7.66
C PHE A 218 0.19 -12.75 -7.30
N PRO A 219 -0.21 -12.45 -6.04
CA PRO A 219 -0.54 -11.10 -5.62
C PRO A 219 0.71 -10.23 -5.57
N VAL A 220 0.61 -9.03 -6.12
CA VAL A 220 1.70 -8.05 -6.20
C VAL A 220 1.21 -6.64 -5.95
N VAL A 221 2.13 -5.75 -5.61
CA VAL A 221 1.95 -4.31 -5.71
C VAL A 221 2.78 -3.82 -6.88
N PHE A 222 2.19 -3.05 -7.80
CA PHE A 222 2.98 -2.38 -8.83
C PHE A 222 3.66 -1.17 -8.19
N SER A 223 4.99 -1.15 -8.23
CA SER A 223 5.79 -0.10 -7.60
C SER A 223 6.98 0.31 -8.46
N GLY A 224 7.48 1.51 -8.20
CA GLY A 224 8.61 2.11 -8.92
C GLY A 224 8.31 3.55 -9.35
N SER A 225 9.37 4.24 -9.77
CA SER A 225 9.28 5.61 -10.27
C SER A 225 9.44 5.63 -11.78
N PHE A 226 8.50 6.26 -12.48
CA PHE A 226 8.46 6.29 -13.94
C PHE A 226 8.17 7.71 -14.43
N THR A 227 8.84 8.10 -15.51
CA THR A 227 8.67 9.42 -16.12
C THR A 227 7.54 9.37 -17.16
N ARG A 228 6.59 10.29 -17.08
CA ARG A 228 5.55 10.53 -18.08
C ARG A 228 6.17 11.17 -19.34
N ALA A 229 5.49 11.08 -20.49
CA ALA A 229 5.97 11.65 -21.75
C ALA A 229 6.35 13.14 -21.64
N ASP A 230 5.62 13.91 -20.82
CA ASP A 230 5.86 15.33 -20.54
C ASP A 230 6.98 15.62 -19.53
N GLY A 231 7.70 14.60 -19.06
CA GLY A 231 8.81 14.73 -18.11
C GLY A 231 8.42 14.61 -16.64
N THR A 232 7.12 14.53 -16.30
CA THR A 232 6.67 14.40 -14.91
C THR A 232 6.99 13.02 -14.35
N SER A 233 7.70 12.94 -13.21
CA SER A 233 7.98 11.65 -12.56
C SER A 233 6.85 11.24 -11.62
N LEU A 234 6.31 10.03 -11.79
CA LEU A 234 5.29 9.42 -10.92
C LEU A 234 5.88 8.25 -10.13
N THR A 235 5.59 8.19 -8.83
CA THR A 235 5.97 7.12 -7.91
C THR A 235 4.77 6.21 -7.64
N PHE A 236 4.83 4.96 -8.09
CA PHE A 236 3.79 3.96 -7.87
C PHE A 236 4.04 3.16 -6.58
N PRO A 237 2.98 2.80 -5.83
CA PRO A 237 1.58 3.18 -6.07
C PRO A 237 1.19 4.54 -5.46
N ILE A 238 2.10 5.23 -4.76
CA ILE A 238 1.84 6.41 -3.92
C ILE A 238 1.05 7.52 -4.63
N ASP A 239 1.44 7.87 -5.87
CA ASP A 239 0.77 8.91 -6.66
C ASP A 239 -0.60 8.43 -7.18
N THR A 240 -0.81 7.12 -7.32
CA THR A 240 -2.00 6.52 -7.95
C THR A 240 -2.97 5.86 -6.96
N ILE A 241 -2.61 5.78 -5.68
CA ILE A 241 -3.50 5.27 -4.63
C ILE A 241 -4.78 6.12 -4.59
N GLY A 242 -5.93 5.45 -4.51
CA GLY A 242 -7.26 6.03 -4.70
C GLY A 242 -7.80 5.88 -6.12
N HIS A 243 -7.04 5.29 -7.06
CA HIS A 243 -7.47 5.05 -8.45
C HIS A 243 -7.31 3.58 -8.84
N THR A 244 -8.40 2.95 -9.27
CA THR A 244 -8.30 1.70 -10.02
C THR A 244 -7.53 1.98 -11.32
N SER A 245 -6.52 1.17 -11.61
CA SER A 245 -5.55 1.46 -12.66
C SER A 245 -5.28 0.25 -13.55
N LEU A 246 -5.03 0.50 -14.82
CA LEU A 246 -4.56 -0.47 -15.79
C LEU A 246 -3.16 -0.08 -16.25
N ILE A 247 -2.17 -0.89 -15.91
CA ILE A 247 -0.81 -0.76 -16.44
C ILE A 247 -0.74 -1.57 -17.73
N TYR A 248 -0.60 -0.90 -18.86
CA TYR A 248 -0.74 -1.52 -20.18
C TYR A 248 0.60 -1.50 -20.93
N PHE A 249 1.21 -2.68 -21.08
CA PHE A 249 2.44 -2.86 -21.87
C PHE A 249 2.06 -3.26 -23.29
N TRP A 250 2.66 -2.60 -24.28
CA TRP A 250 2.36 -2.85 -25.69
C TRP A 250 3.53 -2.45 -26.61
N SER A 251 3.51 -2.99 -27.83
CA SER A 251 4.45 -2.68 -28.88
C SER A 251 3.71 -2.30 -30.16
N LYS A 252 4.26 -1.36 -30.93
CA LYS A 252 3.75 -1.02 -32.27
C LYS A 252 3.94 -2.17 -33.27
N GLU A 253 4.86 -3.08 -32.96
CA GLU A 253 5.18 -4.24 -33.80
C GLU A 253 4.22 -5.41 -33.54
N THR A 254 3.40 -5.32 -32.48
CA THR A 254 2.38 -6.32 -32.18
C THR A 254 1.29 -6.30 -33.28
N PRO A 255 0.97 -7.45 -33.91
CA PRO A 255 -0.14 -7.54 -34.87
C PRO A 255 -1.46 -7.05 -34.26
N ASP A 256 -2.24 -6.32 -35.07
CA ASP A 256 -3.57 -5.80 -34.70
C ASP A 256 -3.61 -4.96 -33.42
N ILE A 257 -2.51 -4.30 -33.07
CA ILE A 257 -2.40 -3.53 -31.83
C ILE A 257 -3.49 -2.45 -31.70
N GLU A 258 -3.86 -1.78 -32.79
CA GLU A 258 -4.90 -0.75 -32.79
C GLU A 258 -6.25 -1.31 -32.32
N SER A 259 -6.59 -2.54 -32.73
CA SER A 259 -7.79 -3.25 -32.29
C SER A 259 -7.74 -3.55 -30.79
N HIS A 260 -6.60 -4.05 -30.30
CA HIS A 260 -6.41 -4.33 -28.87
C HIS A 260 -6.52 -3.07 -27.99
N LEU A 261 -5.99 -1.94 -28.46
CA LEU A 261 -6.12 -0.64 -27.79
C LEU A 261 -7.57 -0.12 -27.85
N GLY A 262 -8.25 -0.31 -28.98
CA GLY A 262 -9.66 0.04 -29.19
C GLY A 262 -10.60 -0.62 -28.18
N VAL A 263 -10.40 -1.90 -27.88
CA VAL A 263 -11.19 -2.63 -26.87
C VAL A 263 -11.12 -1.97 -25.48
N VAL A 264 -9.96 -1.45 -25.09
CA VAL A 264 -9.79 -0.74 -23.81
C VAL A 264 -10.46 0.64 -23.84
N LYS A 265 -10.50 1.31 -25.00
CA LYS A 265 -11.24 2.57 -25.20
C LYS A 265 -12.75 2.38 -25.03
N GLU A 266 -13.31 1.36 -25.68
CA GLU A 266 -14.73 1.03 -25.57
C GLU A 266 -15.11 0.76 -24.11
N LEU A 267 -14.22 0.09 -23.40
CA LEU A 267 -14.35 -0.20 -21.98
C LEU A 267 -14.33 1.06 -21.11
N GLN A 268 -13.43 2.01 -21.35
CA GLN A 268 -13.46 3.32 -20.67
C GLN A 268 -14.72 4.12 -21.02
N THR A 269 -15.25 3.99 -22.24
CA THR A 269 -16.48 4.67 -22.67
C THR A 269 -17.70 4.10 -21.96
N ARG A 270 -17.77 2.78 -21.78
CA ARG A 270 -18.84 2.10 -21.05
C ARG A 270 -18.79 2.34 -19.55
N PHE A 271 -17.60 2.53 -18.98
CA PHE A 271 -17.37 2.74 -17.55
C PHE A 271 -16.57 4.02 -17.31
N PRO A 272 -17.16 5.20 -17.59
CA PRO A 272 -16.47 6.46 -17.44
C PRO A 272 -15.99 6.62 -15.99
N ASN A 273 -14.77 7.14 -15.82
CA ASN A 273 -14.14 7.43 -14.53
C ASN A 273 -13.89 6.23 -13.59
N HIS A 274 -14.16 4.98 -13.99
CA HIS A 274 -13.93 3.82 -13.12
C HIS A 274 -12.46 3.43 -13.02
N PHE A 275 -11.64 3.71 -14.03
CA PHE A 275 -10.21 3.40 -14.01
C PHE A 275 -9.37 4.36 -14.85
N LYS A 276 -8.08 4.43 -14.55
CA LYS A 276 -7.04 5.12 -15.33
C LYS A 276 -6.19 4.12 -16.09
N VAL A 277 -5.65 4.53 -17.24
CA VAL A 277 -4.71 3.70 -18.01
C VAL A 277 -3.35 4.38 -18.05
N PHE A 278 -2.32 3.64 -17.66
CA PHE A 278 -0.91 4.02 -17.76
C PHE A 278 -0.27 3.15 -18.83
N SER A 279 0.16 3.80 -19.91
CA SER A 279 0.65 3.17 -21.13
C SER A 279 2.16 3.08 -21.09
N PHE A 280 2.70 1.88 -21.32
CA PHE A 280 4.14 1.62 -21.40
C PHE A 280 4.44 0.98 -22.75
N ASN A 281 4.93 1.77 -23.71
CA ASN A 281 5.44 1.22 -24.95
C ASN A 281 6.81 0.54 -24.70
N VAL A 282 7.01 -0.63 -25.29
CA VAL A 282 8.22 -1.46 -25.06
C VAL A 282 9.24 -1.41 -26.19
N ASP A 283 9.02 -0.56 -27.19
CA ASP A 283 9.88 -0.38 -28.38
C ASP A 283 10.86 0.79 -28.22
N ASP A 284 10.91 1.40 -27.04
CA ASP A 284 11.79 2.53 -26.71
C ASP A 284 11.62 3.73 -27.66
N LEU A 285 10.37 4.01 -28.05
CA LEU A 285 10.05 5.14 -28.93
C LEU A 285 10.37 6.49 -28.25
N PRO A 286 10.87 7.50 -28.98
CA PRO A 286 11.22 8.81 -28.41
C PRO A 286 10.08 9.51 -27.65
N ASP A 287 8.85 9.37 -28.17
CA ASP A 287 7.60 9.89 -27.60
C ASP A 287 6.85 8.83 -26.77
N SER A 288 7.46 7.66 -26.55
CA SER A 288 6.88 6.51 -25.85
C SER A 288 5.51 6.06 -26.41
N GLY A 289 5.27 6.29 -27.71
CA GLY A 289 4.05 5.91 -28.40
C GLY A 289 2.88 6.89 -28.24
N GLU A 290 3.12 8.08 -27.69
CA GLU A 290 2.06 9.08 -27.49
C GLU A 290 1.33 9.44 -28.79
N LYS A 291 2.05 9.69 -29.89
CA LYS A 291 1.43 10.06 -31.16
C LYS A 291 0.44 9.01 -31.67
N ILE A 292 0.77 7.72 -31.49
CA ILE A 292 -0.09 6.59 -31.87
C ILE A 292 -1.38 6.62 -31.04
N LEU A 293 -1.26 6.73 -29.72
CA LEU A 293 -2.42 6.77 -28.83
C LEU A 293 -3.34 7.97 -29.11
N ARG A 294 -2.77 9.16 -29.33
CA ARG A 294 -3.56 10.36 -29.66
C ARG A 294 -4.29 10.24 -30.99
N THR A 295 -3.68 9.60 -32.00
CA THR A 295 -4.32 9.33 -33.30
C THR A 295 -5.55 8.43 -33.14
N LEU A 296 -5.51 7.48 -32.20
CA LEU A 296 -6.64 6.62 -31.85
C LEU A 296 -7.65 7.28 -30.89
N GLY A 297 -7.42 8.54 -30.50
CA GLY A 297 -8.25 9.28 -29.54
C GLY A 297 -8.21 8.70 -28.13
N LEU A 298 -7.07 8.16 -27.70
CA LEU A 298 -6.83 7.66 -26.35
C LEU A 298 -6.14 8.75 -25.51
N ASP A 299 -6.71 9.07 -24.35
CA ASP A 299 -6.23 10.09 -23.40
C ASP A 299 -5.32 9.51 -22.30
N TRP A 300 -4.74 8.33 -22.55
CA TRP A 300 -3.97 7.59 -21.55
C TRP A 300 -2.72 8.35 -21.11
N ALA A 301 -2.30 8.10 -19.86
CA ALA A 301 -1.04 8.60 -19.34
C ALA A 301 0.10 7.81 -19.97
N VAL A 302 0.92 8.46 -20.78
CA VAL A 302 2.04 7.82 -21.49
C VAL A 302 3.28 7.82 -20.61
N MET A 303 3.79 6.64 -20.31
CA MET A 303 4.93 6.42 -19.42
C MET A 303 6.12 5.93 -20.20
N ARG A 304 7.31 6.43 -19.86
CA ARG A 304 8.59 5.98 -20.39
C ARG A 304 8.99 4.67 -19.71
N LEU A 305 9.51 3.74 -20.49
CA LEU A 305 10.10 2.49 -20.00
C LEU A 305 11.50 2.29 -20.60
N PRO A 306 12.53 2.94 -20.03
CA PRO A 306 13.89 2.80 -20.54
C PRO A 306 14.33 1.34 -20.66
N GLY A 307 14.85 0.97 -21.83
CA GLY A 307 15.26 -0.40 -22.14
C GLY A 307 14.11 -1.34 -22.53
N GLY A 308 12.85 -0.86 -22.59
CA GLY A 308 11.71 -1.61 -23.13
C GLY A 308 11.57 -3.02 -22.53
N ARG A 309 11.64 -4.05 -23.39
CA ARG A 309 11.56 -5.47 -23.00
C ARG A 309 12.71 -5.95 -22.11
N GLU A 310 13.85 -5.27 -22.13
CA GLU A 310 15.00 -5.58 -21.28
C GLU A 310 14.87 -5.01 -19.87
N SER A 311 13.94 -4.06 -19.66
CA SER A 311 13.68 -3.48 -18.35
C SER A 311 13.27 -4.55 -17.32
N GLU A 312 13.76 -4.39 -16.09
CA GLU A 312 13.42 -5.31 -15.02
C GLU A 312 11.91 -5.30 -14.73
N THR A 313 11.29 -4.12 -14.74
CA THR A 313 9.85 -3.94 -14.57
C THR A 313 9.05 -4.77 -15.57
N TYR A 314 9.37 -4.69 -16.87
CA TYR A 314 8.67 -5.49 -17.89
C TYR A 314 8.85 -6.98 -17.62
N ARG A 315 10.08 -7.44 -17.40
CA ARG A 315 10.37 -8.86 -17.17
C ARG A 315 9.71 -9.44 -15.91
N VAL A 316 9.45 -8.60 -14.91
CA VAL A 316 8.82 -8.98 -13.65
C VAL A 316 7.30 -9.04 -13.78
N PHE A 317 6.69 -8.01 -14.39
CA PHE A 317 5.23 -7.84 -14.41
C PHE A 317 4.57 -8.36 -15.69
N ALA A 318 5.23 -8.28 -16.84
CA ALA A 318 4.71 -8.74 -18.13
C ALA A 318 5.21 -10.14 -18.48
N THR A 319 4.43 -10.86 -19.29
CA THR A 319 4.82 -12.16 -19.88
C THR A 319 4.79 -12.16 -21.41
N ARG A 320 4.10 -11.17 -21.99
CA ARG A 320 3.94 -10.92 -23.43
C ARG A 320 3.44 -9.49 -23.61
N ASP A 321 3.48 -8.99 -24.83
CA ASP A 321 2.77 -7.78 -25.25
C ASP A 321 1.75 -8.13 -26.36
N PRO A 322 0.54 -7.54 -26.34
CA PRO A 322 0.09 -6.56 -25.35
C PRO A 322 -0.40 -7.26 -24.07
N ILE A 323 -0.22 -6.60 -22.91
CA ILE A 323 -0.75 -7.11 -21.64
C ILE A 323 -1.14 -5.97 -20.70
N GLY A 324 -2.31 -6.12 -20.08
CA GLY A 324 -2.81 -5.21 -19.05
C GLY A 324 -2.71 -5.83 -17.65
N LEU A 325 -1.90 -5.24 -16.78
CA LEU A 325 -1.91 -5.52 -15.35
C LEU A 325 -2.96 -4.64 -14.68
N ARG A 326 -3.99 -5.30 -14.13
CA ARG A 326 -5.08 -4.64 -13.40
C ARG A 326 -4.67 -4.41 -11.95
N LEU A 327 -4.82 -3.17 -11.51
CA LEU A 327 -4.56 -2.75 -10.14
C LEU A 327 -5.84 -2.18 -9.53
N ASN A 328 -6.15 -2.57 -8.30
CA ASN A 328 -7.20 -1.90 -7.53
C ASN A 328 -6.72 -0.53 -7.02
N ALA A 329 -7.59 0.19 -6.31
CA ALA A 329 -7.29 1.52 -5.78
C ALA A 329 -6.14 1.58 -4.75
N TYR A 330 -5.60 0.44 -4.32
CA TYR A 330 -4.45 0.33 -3.41
C TYR A 330 -3.15 -0.02 -4.14
N GLY A 331 -3.16 -0.07 -5.48
CA GLY A 331 -2.01 -0.47 -6.29
C GLY A 331 -1.74 -1.98 -6.31
N HIS A 332 -2.68 -2.80 -5.80
CA HIS A 332 -2.52 -4.25 -5.77
C HIS A 332 -3.10 -4.90 -7.03
N GLY A 333 -2.37 -5.84 -7.60
CA GLY A 333 -2.78 -6.64 -8.76
C GLY A 333 -2.45 -8.12 -8.62
N PHE A 334 -2.82 -8.88 -9.64
CA PHE A 334 -2.44 -10.28 -9.78
C PHE A 334 -1.63 -10.49 -11.04
N LEU A 335 -0.49 -11.16 -10.91
CA LEU A 335 0.20 -11.72 -12.07
C LEU A 335 -0.46 -13.05 -12.42
N ARG A 336 -1.02 -13.09 -13.62
CA ARG A 336 -1.70 -14.26 -14.15
C ARG A 336 -0.69 -15.29 -14.63
N SER A 337 -0.99 -16.55 -14.37
CA SER A 337 -0.39 -17.66 -15.11
C SER A 337 -0.82 -17.58 -16.58
N PRO A 338 0.04 -17.93 -17.55
CA PRO A 338 -0.36 -18.07 -18.96
C PRO A 338 -1.48 -19.11 -19.18
N LEU A 339 -1.73 -19.98 -18.20
CA LEU A 339 -2.67 -21.10 -18.27
C LEU A 339 -4.09 -20.77 -17.76
N THR A 340 -4.35 -19.55 -17.28
CA THR A 340 -5.67 -19.17 -16.76
C THR A 340 -6.47 -18.33 -17.74
N GLU A 341 -7.75 -18.68 -17.94
CA GLU A 341 -8.67 -17.94 -18.80
C GLU A 341 -8.84 -16.47 -18.36
N ALA A 342 -8.97 -15.58 -19.33
CA ALA A 342 -9.10 -14.16 -19.07
C ALA A 342 -10.52 -13.79 -18.61
N THR A 343 -10.66 -13.39 -17.35
CA THR A 343 -11.93 -12.81 -16.85
C THR A 343 -12.12 -11.37 -17.36
N PRO A 344 -13.36 -10.97 -17.74
CA PRO A 344 -13.68 -9.59 -18.14
C PRO A 344 -13.32 -8.57 -17.07
N MET A 345 -12.91 -7.37 -17.47
CA MET A 345 -12.46 -6.32 -16.54
C MET A 345 -13.60 -5.71 -15.71
N GLU A 346 -14.76 -5.55 -16.35
CA GLU A 346 -16.04 -5.07 -15.80
C GLU A 346 -16.36 -5.64 -14.41
N GLN A 347 -16.02 -6.91 -14.19
CA GLN A 347 -16.56 -7.72 -13.11
C GLN A 347 -16.07 -7.29 -11.72
N ASN A 348 -15.05 -6.44 -11.64
CA ASN A 348 -14.35 -6.12 -10.39
C ASN A 348 -13.93 -4.66 -10.28
N PHE A 349 -14.63 -3.75 -10.97
CA PHE A 349 -14.44 -2.32 -10.71
C PHE A 349 -14.90 -1.99 -9.30
N ASP A 350 -14.14 -1.13 -8.64
CA ASP A 350 -14.54 -0.54 -7.39
C ASP A 350 -15.73 0.41 -7.63
N GLU A 351 -16.67 0.46 -6.69
CA GLU A 351 -17.80 1.39 -6.80
C GLU A 351 -17.29 2.84 -6.74
N ILE A 352 -17.85 3.72 -7.58
CA ILE A 352 -17.43 5.13 -7.64
C ILE A 352 -17.53 5.81 -6.27
N ARG A 353 -18.58 5.53 -5.49
CA ARG A 353 -18.76 6.10 -4.14
C ARG A 353 -17.68 5.64 -3.18
N TYR A 354 -17.31 4.36 -3.25
CA TYR A 354 -16.19 3.83 -2.46
C TYR A 354 -14.86 4.49 -2.84
N LEU A 355 -14.60 4.66 -4.14
CA LEU A 355 -13.42 5.39 -4.61
C LEU A 355 -13.41 6.83 -4.11
N SER A 356 -14.54 7.53 -4.17
CA SER A 356 -14.68 8.91 -3.69
C SER A 356 -14.44 9.02 -2.17
N GLN A 357 -14.96 8.07 -1.38
CA GLN A 357 -14.66 7.98 0.04
C GLN A 357 -13.18 7.74 0.30
N LEU A 358 -12.58 6.74 -0.34
CA LEU A 358 -11.16 6.44 -0.19
C LEU A 358 -10.28 7.65 -0.55
N GLN A 359 -10.59 8.33 -1.67
CA GLN A 359 -9.90 9.55 -2.09
C GLN A 359 -10.02 10.66 -1.05
N SER A 360 -11.21 10.93 -0.51
CA SER A 360 -11.44 11.92 0.56
C SER A 360 -10.56 11.63 1.79
N LEU A 361 -10.48 10.36 2.22
CA LEU A 361 -9.65 9.95 3.34
C LEU A 361 -8.15 10.12 3.04
N LEU A 362 -7.69 9.69 1.87
CA LEU A 362 -6.29 9.81 1.43
C LEU A 362 -5.84 11.27 1.25
N VAL A 363 -6.77 12.17 0.96
CA VAL A 363 -6.51 13.63 0.90
C VAL A 363 -6.41 14.22 2.31
N GLY A 364 -7.08 13.62 3.29
CA GLY A 364 -7.11 14.11 4.67
C GLY A 364 -8.23 15.12 4.92
N GLU A 365 -9.33 15.09 4.17
CA GLU A 365 -10.44 16.06 4.35
C GLU A 365 -11.05 16.05 5.77
N PHE A 366 -10.98 14.93 6.47
CA PHE A 366 -11.42 14.83 7.88
C PHE A 366 -10.59 15.73 8.82
N LEU A 367 -9.40 16.18 8.41
CA LEU A 367 -8.57 17.13 9.15
C LEU A 367 -9.03 18.59 8.96
N VAL A 368 -9.94 18.87 8.03
CA VAL A 368 -10.52 20.21 7.82
C VAL A 368 -11.62 20.50 8.85
N ALA A 369 -12.40 19.49 9.23
CA ALA A 369 -13.56 19.62 10.12
C ALA A 369 -13.22 19.50 11.62
N ALA A 370 -11.99 19.09 11.96
CA ALA A 370 -11.56 18.82 13.33
C ALA A 370 -11.48 20.06 14.26
N THR A 371 -11.83 21.25 13.77
CA THR A 371 -11.65 22.51 14.49
C THR A 371 -12.93 23.10 15.08
N ASP A 372 -14.10 22.48 14.86
CA ASP A 372 -15.38 23.09 15.22
C ASP A 372 -15.80 22.89 16.68
N GLN A 373 -15.15 21.99 17.45
CA GLN A 373 -15.69 21.57 18.76
C GLN A 373 -14.92 21.92 20.03
N GLU A 374 -13.67 22.42 20.00
CA GLU A 374 -13.01 22.75 21.29
C GLU A 374 -12.54 24.19 21.42
N GLU A 375 -12.17 24.89 20.35
CA GLU A 375 -11.79 26.30 20.45
C GLU A 375 -12.18 27.03 19.16
N LYS A 376 -13.42 27.54 19.08
CA LYS A 376 -13.72 28.58 18.07
C LYS A 376 -12.78 29.75 18.38
N PRO A 377 -11.90 30.17 17.47
CA PRO A 377 -11.03 31.32 17.72
C PRO A 377 -11.89 32.50 18.15
N VAL A 378 -11.54 33.14 19.26
CA VAL A 378 -12.16 34.39 19.67
C VAL A 378 -11.81 35.40 18.58
N LEU A 379 -12.78 35.74 17.74
CA LEU A 379 -12.60 36.68 16.64
C LEU A 379 -12.25 38.06 17.22
N THR A 380 -11.01 38.49 17.01
CA THR A 380 -10.56 39.86 17.30
C THR A 380 -10.59 40.68 16.01
N ALA A 381 -10.32 41.99 16.10
CA ALA A 381 -10.20 42.85 14.91
C ALA A 381 -9.11 42.38 13.92
N ASP A 382 -8.15 41.58 14.40
CA ASP A 382 -7.01 41.06 13.64
C ASP A 382 -7.23 39.64 13.08
N SER A 383 -8.44 39.06 13.22
CA SER A 383 -8.77 37.73 12.68
C SER A 383 -9.24 37.77 11.23
N VAL A 384 -9.14 36.64 10.53
CA VAL A 384 -9.70 36.50 9.18
C VAL A 384 -11.23 36.66 9.22
N PRO A 385 -11.84 37.44 8.31
CA PRO A 385 -13.29 37.64 8.31
C PRO A 385 -14.07 36.32 8.22
N ARG A 386 -15.09 36.17 9.08
CA ARG A 386 -15.87 34.93 9.19
C ARG A 386 -16.47 34.47 7.86
N LYS A 387 -17.05 35.39 7.08
CA LYS A 387 -17.60 35.10 5.74
C LYS A 387 -16.55 34.48 4.81
N THR A 388 -15.30 34.90 4.94
CA THR A 388 -14.19 34.37 4.15
C THR A 388 -13.82 32.95 4.60
N LEU A 389 -13.76 32.70 5.90
CA LEU A 389 -13.55 31.35 6.45
C LEU A 389 -14.67 30.39 6.03
N ASP A 390 -15.92 30.83 6.08
CA ASP A 390 -17.08 30.04 5.66
C ASP A 390 -17.06 29.76 4.15
N ALA A 391 -16.64 30.72 3.32
CA ALA A 391 -16.50 30.53 1.87
C ALA A 391 -15.42 29.50 1.51
N ILE A 392 -14.30 29.49 2.25
CA ILE A 392 -13.28 28.44 2.10
C ILE A 392 -13.84 27.09 2.57
N GLN A 393 -14.48 27.06 3.74
CA GLN A 393 -15.06 25.83 4.31
C GLN A 393 -16.11 25.20 3.37
N ALA A 394 -16.93 26.02 2.71
CA ALA A 394 -17.94 25.55 1.75
C ALA A 394 -17.35 24.83 0.52
N CYS A 395 -16.05 24.95 0.27
CA CYS A 395 -15.39 24.16 -0.77
C CYS A 395 -15.16 22.70 -0.33
N PHE A 396 -15.17 22.41 0.97
CA PHE A 396 -15.02 21.06 1.53
C PHE A 396 -16.40 20.52 1.90
N ILE A 397 -17.06 19.87 0.93
CA ILE A 397 -18.39 19.27 1.14
C ILE A 397 -18.31 18.21 2.24
N THR A 398 -19.22 18.26 3.20
CA THR A 398 -19.25 17.33 4.34
C THR A 398 -19.60 15.90 3.91
N ALA A 399 -18.99 14.91 4.56
CA ALA A 399 -19.38 13.51 4.41
C ALA A 399 -20.81 13.29 4.99
N PRO A 400 -21.63 12.41 4.38
CA PRO A 400 -21.32 11.55 3.24
C PRO A 400 -21.56 12.19 1.87
N MET A 401 -22.10 13.42 1.80
CA MET A 401 -22.40 14.12 0.54
C MET A 401 -21.17 14.27 -0.35
N ARG A 402 -20.00 14.42 0.28
CA ARG A 402 -18.71 14.42 -0.40
C ARG A 402 -18.51 13.26 -1.37
N TYR A 403 -19.03 12.08 -1.04
CA TYR A 403 -18.81 10.85 -1.81
C TYR A 403 -19.71 10.77 -3.05
N ARG A 404 -20.68 11.69 -3.18
CA ARG A 404 -21.55 11.84 -4.35
C ARG A 404 -20.91 12.69 -5.45
N LEU A 405 -19.93 13.52 -5.09
CA LEU A 405 -19.21 14.32 -6.08
C LEU A 405 -18.46 13.42 -7.04
N THR A 406 -18.52 13.75 -8.32
CA THR A 406 -17.58 13.26 -9.31
C THR A 406 -16.17 13.77 -8.99
N ARG A 407 -15.17 13.08 -9.54
CA ARG A 407 -13.77 13.50 -9.41
C ARG A 407 -13.56 14.93 -9.91
N THR A 408 -14.19 15.30 -11.02
CA THR A 408 -14.06 16.64 -11.62
C THR A 408 -14.64 17.71 -10.70
N GLU A 409 -15.83 17.51 -10.15
CA GLU A 409 -16.45 18.46 -9.21
C GLU A 409 -15.61 18.64 -7.94
N ALA A 410 -15.11 17.53 -7.37
CA ALA A 410 -14.22 17.58 -6.22
C ALA A 410 -12.91 18.35 -6.52
N LEU A 411 -12.32 18.14 -7.71
CA LEU A 411 -11.11 18.86 -8.13
C LEU A 411 -11.35 20.37 -8.26
N VAL A 412 -12.46 20.77 -8.89
CA VAL A 412 -12.86 22.19 -9.02
C VAL A 412 -13.02 22.85 -7.65
N ASN A 413 -13.58 22.12 -6.68
CA ASN A 413 -13.72 22.62 -5.31
C ASN A 413 -12.36 22.84 -4.64
N TYR A 414 -11.40 21.93 -4.80
CA TYR A 414 -10.05 22.13 -4.26
C TYR A 414 -9.31 23.29 -4.93
N GLU A 415 -9.43 23.44 -6.25
CA GLU A 415 -8.85 24.59 -6.96
C GLU A 415 -9.42 25.93 -6.46
N LYS A 416 -10.73 25.96 -6.18
CA LYS A 416 -11.39 27.13 -5.59
C LYS A 416 -10.88 27.40 -4.17
N ALA A 417 -10.78 26.36 -3.33
CA ALA A 417 -10.25 26.47 -1.97
C ALA A 417 -8.81 27.00 -1.97
N GLU A 418 -7.94 26.45 -2.82
CA GLU A 418 -6.54 26.87 -2.92
C GLU A 418 -6.41 28.35 -3.30
N LYS A 419 -7.17 28.81 -4.31
CA LYS A 419 -7.19 30.21 -4.75
C LYS A 419 -7.64 31.15 -3.63
N LEU A 420 -8.73 30.79 -2.93
CA LEU A 420 -9.25 31.59 -1.81
C LEU A 420 -8.23 31.65 -0.67
N CYS A 421 -7.66 30.50 -0.26
CA CYS A 421 -6.67 30.47 0.82
C CYS A 421 -5.44 31.30 0.50
N ARG A 422 -4.90 31.18 -0.72
CA ARG A 422 -3.72 31.95 -1.15
C ARG A 422 -3.97 33.46 -1.06
N LYS A 423 -5.14 33.91 -1.51
CA LYS A 423 -5.55 35.32 -1.40
C LYS A 423 -5.60 35.77 0.07
N VAL A 424 -6.18 34.97 0.95
CA VAL A 424 -6.32 35.29 2.38
C VAL A 424 -4.97 35.33 3.09
N ILE A 425 -4.08 34.37 2.85
CA ILE A 425 -2.72 34.35 3.42
C ILE A 425 -1.95 35.63 3.06
N THR A 426 -2.16 36.15 1.85
CA THR A 426 -1.51 37.40 1.40
C THR A 426 -2.14 38.63 2.06
N GLN A 427 -3.46 38.62 2.26
CA GLN A 427 -4.21 39.78 2.79
C GLN A 427 -4.12 39.91 4.32
N PHE A 428 -3.98 38.80 5.03
CA PHE A 428 -4.01 38.74 6.49
C PHE A 428 -2.81 37.96 7.05
N PRO A 429 -1.55 38.36 6.76
CA PRO A 429 -0.37 37.59 7.13
C PRO A 429 -0.16 37.41 8.64
N GLU A 430 -0.62 38.39 9.44
CA GLU A 430 -0.45 38.40 10.90
C GLU A 430 -1.68 37.87 11.67
N ALA A 431 -2.70 37.36 10.97
CA ALA A 431 -3.92 36.91 11.62
C ALA A 431 -3.69 35.67 12.50
N SER A 432 -4.18 35.71 13.75
CA SER A 432 -3.96 34.65 14.73
C SER A 432 -4.64 33.32 14.36
N ASP A 433 -5.71 33.38 13.56
CA ASP A 433 -6.47 32.24 13.05
C ASP A 433 -6.04 31.81 11.64
N LEU A 434 -4.95 32.40 11.11
CA LEU A 434 -4.46 32.09 9.77
C LEU A 434 -4.08 30.61 9.58
N TRP A 435 -3.71 29.93 10.66
CA TRP A 435 -3.41 28.48 10.63
C TRP A 435 -4.58 27.64 10.08
N LEU A 436 -5.84 28.06 10.28
CA LEU A 436 -7.02 27.39 9.70
C LEU A 436 -6.97 27.44 8.17
N VAL A 437 -6.62 28.60 7.62
CA VAL A 437 -6.54 28.86 6.18
C VAL A 437 -5.38 28.08 5.58
N ARG A 438 -4.22 28.06 6.26
CA ARG A 438 -3.04 27.29 5.83
C ARG A 438 -3.35 25.79 5.80
N ASN A 439 -3.97 25.25 6.84
CA ASN A 439 -4.37 23.84 6.89
C ASN A 439 -5.34 23.48 5.77
N ARG A 440 -6.36 24.31 5.52
CA ARG A 440 -7.29 24.14 4.39
C ARG A 440 -6.58 24.21 3.04
N ARG A 441 -5.59 25.10 2.89
CA ARG A 441 -4.76 25.18 1.67
C ARG A 441 -3.96 23.90 1.44
N ILE A 442 -3.31 23.38 2.49
CA ILE A 442 -2.55 22.12 2.44
C ILE A 442 -3.47 20.98 1.99
N ILE A 443 -4.64 20.82 2.61
CA ILE A 443 -5.59 19.75 2.23
C ILE A 443 -6.12 19.93 0.80
N ALA A 444 -6.40 21.17 0.36
CA ALA A 444 -6.80 21.43 -1.02
C ALA A 444 -5.70 21.02 -2.01
N LEU A 445 -4.44 21.36 -1.74
CA LEU A 445 -3.30 20.98 -2.59
C LEU A 445 -3.08 19.46 -2.60
N LEU A 446 -3.22 18.78 -1.46
CA LEU A 446 -3.21 17.30 -1.42
C LEU A 446 -4.38 16.70 -2.23
N GLY A 447 -5.55 17.35 -2.19
CA GLY A 447 -6.71 17.05 -3.02
C GLY A 447 -6.39 17.12 -4.52
N MET A 448 -5.78 18.22 -4.94
CA MET A 448 -5.35 18.43 -6.32
C MET A 448 -4.29 17.39 -6.74
N TRP A 449 -3.30 17.11 -5.88
CA TRP A 449 -2.29 16.07 -6.15
C TRP A 449 -2.95 14.70 -6.37
N LYS A 450 -3.75 14.23 -5.41
CA LYS A 450 -4.32 12.88 -5.46
C LYS A 450 -5.35 12.72 -6.57
N LEU A 451 -6.20 13.72 -6.86
CA LEU A 451 -7.25 13.58 -7.89
C LEU A 451 -6.72 13.78 -9.31
N ALA A 452 -5.77 14.71 -9.51
CA ALA A 452 -5.18 14.96 -10.81
C ALA A 452 -3.97 14.06 -11.12
N ILE A 453 -3.39 13.41 -10.10
CA ILE A 453 -2.14 12.63 -10.20
C ILE A 453 -0.99 13.54 -10.66
N GLU A 454 -0.88 14.71 -10.01
CA GLU A 454 0.04 15.79 -10.37
C GLU A 454 0.96 16.14 -9.19
N PRO A 455 2.20 15.59 -9.15
CA PRO A 455 3.12 15.70 -8.01
C PRO A 455 3.48 17.13 -7.57
N LYS A 456 3.49 18.09 -8.50
CA LYS A 456 3.75 19.51 -8.21
C LYS A 456 2.86 20.08 -7.10
N TYR A 457 1.63 19.55 -6.95
CA TYR A 457 0.73 20.01 -5.89
C TYR A 457 1.13 19.47 -4.52
N LEU A 458 1.77 18.30 -4.42
CA LEU A 458 2.38 17.85 -3.16
C LEU A 458 3.58 18.71 -2.78
N GLU A 459 4.41 19.09 -3.76
CA GLU A 459 5.55 19.98 -3.52
C GLU A 459 5.08 21.33 -2.95
N ALA A 460 4.08 21.95 -3.58
CA ALA A 460 3.45 23.17 -3.07
C ALA A 460 2.78 22.98 -1.70
N ALA A 461 2.15 21.81 -1.45
CA ALA A 461 1.56 21.50 -0.15
C ALA A 461 2.63 21.37 0.95
N ALA A 462 3.78 20.77 0.62
CA ALA A 462 4.90 20.59 1.54
C ALA A 462 5.58 21.92 1.86
N GLU A 463 5.71 22.83 0.89
CA GLU A 463 6.15 24.21 1.12
C GLU A 463 5.22 24.94 2.09
N GLU A 464 3.91 24.89 1.85
CA GLU A 464 2.91 25.49 2.74
C GLU A 464 2.93 24.85 4.14
N ALA A 465 3.11 23.51 4.22
CA ALA A 465 3.20 22.80 5.49
C ALA A 465 4.42 23.24 6.31
N ARG A 466 5.60 23.40 5.68
CA ARG A 466 6.79 23.94 6.37
C ARG A 466 6.57 25.37 6.84
N ALA A 467 5.92 26.21 6.02
CA ALA A 467 5.58 27.58 6.41
C ALA A 467 4.59 27.62 7.59
N ALA A 468 3.60 26.73 7.61
CA ALA A 468 2.65 26.62 8.72
C ALA A 468 3.32 26.18 10.03
N LEU A 469 4.30 25.27 9.97
CA LEU A 469 5.04 24.79 11.14
C LEU A 469 6.09 25.75 11.68
N ALA A 470 6.49 26.76 10.89
CA ALA A 470 7.39 27.81 11.36
C ALA A 470 6.72 28.78 12.36
N VAL A 471 5.39 28.73 12.48
CA VAL A 471 4.59 29.60 13.35
C VAL A 471 4.08 28.81 14.56
N ASN A 472 4.17 29.39 15.75
CA ASN A 472 3.60 28.81 16.97
C ASN A 472 2.07 28.82 16.88
N SER A 473 1.50 27.68 16.53
CA SER A 473 0.05 27.49 16.36
C SER A 473 -0.56 26.71 17.54
N PRO A 474 -1.88 26.79 17.76
CA PRO A 474 -2.58 26.03 18.80
C PRO A 474 -2.37 24.51 18.68
N ARG A 475 -2.64 23.78 19.76
CA ARG A 475 -2.59 22.32 19.77
C ARG A 475 -3.52 21.76 18.68
N GLY A 476 -3.02 20.79 17.91
CA GLY A 476 -3.77 20.16 16.81
C GLY A 476 -3.70 20.91 15.48
N ALA A 477 -3.32 22.18 15.45
CA ALA A 477 -3.10 22.92 14.20
C ALA A 477 -1.94 22.33 13.36
N ASN A 478 -1.00 21.65 14.02
CA ASN A 478 0.17 21.05 13.39
C ASN A 478 -0.09 19.68 12.74
N ILE A 479 -1.29 19.09 12.86
CA ILE A 479 -1.57 17.73 12.33
C ILE A 479 -1.58 17.71 10.80
N ALA A 480 -2.32 18.61 10.14
CA ALA A 480 -2.40 18.65 8.67
C ALA A 480 -1.02 18.94 8.01
N PRO A 481 -0.19 19.87 8.52
CA PRO A 481 1.18 20.03 8.04
C PRO A 481 2.03 18.76 8.18
N HIS A 482 2.07 18.11 9.35
CA HIS A 482 2.85 16.88 9.52
C HIS A 482 2.31 15.72 8.68
N TYR A 483 0.99 15.65 8.47
CA TYR A 483 0.36 14.67 7.58
C TYR A 483 0.85 14.85 6.13
N CYS A 484 0.93 16.10 5.66
CA CYS A 484 1.49 16.43 4.35
C CYS A 484 2.97 16.05 4.23
N LEU A 485 3.79 16.39 5.23
CA LEU A 485 5.22 16.07 5.23
C LEU A 485 5.49 14.57 5.29
N ALA A 486 4.66 13.80 6.01
CA ALA A 486 4.72 12.35 5.99
C ALA A 486 4.47 11.78 4.58
N LYS A 487 3.47 12.31 3.84
CA LYS A 487 3.23 11.92 2.44
C LYS A 487 4.39 12.27 1.53
N GLU A 488 5.00 13.45 1.71
CA GLU A 488 6.20 13.84 0.98
C GLU A 488 7.36 12.87 1.23
N ALA A 489 7.61 12.52 2.50
CA ALA A 489 8.64 11.56 2.88
C ALA A 489 8.42 10.17 2.27
N PHE A 490 7.18 9.67 2.30
CA PHE A 490 6.84 8.40 1.66
C PHE A 490 7.05 8.43 0.15
N ARG A 491 6.64 9.51 -0.51
CA ARG A 491 6.79 9.66 -1.96
C ARG A 491 8.26 9.66 -2.41
N LYS A 492 9.16 10.26 -1.61
CA LYS A 492 10.61 10.24 -1.86
C LYS A 492 11.20 8.82 -1.77
N GLY A 493 10.70 8.01 -0.85
CA GLY A 493 11.05 6.59 -0.72
C GLY A 493 12.30 6.30 0.12
N ASP A 494 12.97 7.33 0.66
CA ASP A 494 14.23 7.19 1.42
C ASP A 494 14.00 6.90 2.91
N SER A 495 12.75 6.89 3.37
CA SER A 495 12.41 6.82 4.81
C SER A 495 11.75 5.50 5.19
N ILE A 496 12.06 5.00 6.39
CA ILE A 496 11.40 3.83 6.97
C ILE A 496 9.98 4.23 7.43
N PRO A 497 8.90 3.60 6.92
CA PRO A 497 7.56 4.07 7.20
C PRO A 497 7.18 4.13 8.68
N GLU A 498 7.66 3.17 9.48
CA GLU A 498 7.43 3.17 10.93
C GLU A 498 8.06 4.40 11.61
N GLN A 499 9.27 4.80 11.21
CA GLN A 499 9.94 5.97 11.78
C GLN A 499 9.22 7.26 11.42
N VAL A 500 8.74 7.38 10.17
CA VAL A 500 7.96 8.54 9.72
C VAL A 500 6.66 8.65 10.53
N LEU A 501 5.93 7.55 10.71
CA LEU A 501 4.68 7.57 11.48
C LEU A 501 4.91 7.78 12.97
N SER A 502 5.99 7.22 13.54
CA SER A 502 6.37 7.49 14.92
C SER A 502 6.69 8.97 15.13
N THR A 503 7.50 9.56 14.24
CA THR A 503 7.85 10.99 14.27
C THR A 503 6.62 11.86 14.11
N PHE A 504 5.70 11.49 13.21
CA PHE A 504 4.41 12.18 13.04
C PHE A 504 3.57 12.18 14.33
N ILE A 505 3.47 11.04 15.01
CA ILE A 505 2.72 10.94 16.28
C ILE A 505 3.40 11.76 17.39
N GLU A 506 4.72 11.63 17.55
CA GLU A 506 5.47 12.42 18.52
C GLU A 506 5.28 13.93 18.30
N ALA A 507 5.42 14.38 17.06
CA ALA A 507 5.24 15.78 16.69
C ALA A 507 3.81 16.30 16.93
N THR A 508 2.81 15.42 16.99
CA THR A 508 1.39 15.78 17.20
C THR A 508 0.89 15.52 18.62
N GLY A 509 1.80 15.22 19.56
CA GLY A 509 1.49 15.08 21.00
C GLY A 509 1.81 13.71 21.61
N GLY A 510 2.47 12.81 20.88
CA GLY A 510 2.91 11.51 21.36
C GLY A 510 1.75 10.64 21.85
N ALA A 511 1.84 10.11 23.07
CA ALA A 511 0.78 9.32 23.69
C ALA A 511 -0.56 10.09 23.84
N GLU A 512 -0.46 11.40 24.05
CA GLU A 512 -1.56 12.35 24.22
C GLU A 512 -1.98 13.01 22.91
N ALA A 513 -1.54 12.49 21.75
CA ALA A 513 -1.98 12.99 20.46
C ALA A 513 -3.52 12.89 20.32
N PRO A 514 -4.17 13.88 19.68
CA PRO A 514 -5.61 13.85 19.47
C PRO A 514 -6.04 12.70 18.54
N LEU A 515 -7.33 12.31 18.57
CA LEU A 515 -7.83 11.19 17.77
C LEU A 515 -7.65 11.40 16.27
N SER A 516 -7.73 12.65 15.80
CA SER A 516 -7.45 13.02 14.42
C SER A 516 -6.02 12.67 13.97
N ALA A 517 -5.03 12.72 14.87
CA ALA A 517 -3.66 12.29 14.58
C ALA A 517 -3.58 10.76 14.43
N PHE A 518 -4.19 9.98 15.33
CA PHE A 518 -4.24 8.52 15.18
C PHE A 518 -5.02 8.08 13.94
N ALA A 519 -6.12 8.78 13.62
CA ALA A 519 -6.86 8.60 12.37
C ALA A 519 -5.98 8.87 11.14
N ALA A 520 -5.24 9.98 11.15
CA ALA A 520 -4.28 10.32 10.10
C ALA A 520 -3.17 9.27 9.95
N ALA A 521 -2.59 8.77 11.05
CA ALA A 521 -1.57 7.71 11.01
C ALA A 521 -2.12 6.39 10.45
N ALA A 522 -3.36 6.01 10.80
CA ALA A 522 -4.02 4.83 10.25
C ALA A 522 -4.24 4.94 8.73
N ILE A 523 -4.59 6.13 8.23
CA ILE A 523 -4.72 6.38 6.78
C ILE A 523 -3.37 6.45 6.08
N LEU A 524 -2.37 7.11 6.65
CA LEU A 524 -1.01 7.18 6.10
C LEU A 524 -0.38 5.78 5.94
N ALA A 525 -0.66 4.86 6.86
CA ALA A 525 -0.21 3.47 6.74
C ALA A 525 -0.77 2.75 5.49
N ILE A 526 -1.91 3.21 4.95
CA ILE A 526 -2.48 2.71 3.68
C ILE A 526 -1.63 3.20 2.49
N ASP A 527 -1.16 4.45 2.47
CA ASP A 527 -0.32 4.99 1.37
C ASP A 527 0.95 4.16 1.14
N VAL A 528 1.52 3.61 2.21
CA VAL A 528 2.74 2.78 2.19
C VAL A 528 2.44 1.28 2.16
N ASN A 529 1.18 0.88 2.01
CA ASN A 529 0.74 -0.52 2.00
C ASN A 529 1.17 -1.33 3.25
N SER A 530 1.29 -0.70 4.42
CA SER A 530 1.69 -1.37 5.66
C SER A 530 0.48 -1.82 6.48
N ARG A 531 0.10 -3.09 6.32
CA ARG A 531 -0.99 -3.74 7.11
C ARG A 531 -0.73 -3.65 8.61
N GLU A 532 0.52 -3.84 9.03
CA GLU A 532 0.92 -3.84 10.44
C GLU A 532 0.77 -2.46 11.09
N LEU A 533 1.32 -1.42 10.47
CA LEU A 533 1.20 -0.05 10.97
C LEU A 533 -0.26 0.41 10.94
N HIS A 534 -1.02 0.02 9.90
CA HIS A 534 -2.43 0.31 9.84
C HIS A 534 -3.19 -0.33 11.00
N SER A 535 -2.97 -1.61 11.27
CA SER A 535 -3.58 -2.31 12.40
C SER A 535 -3.21 -1.65 13.74
N LYS A 536 -1.94 -1.30 13.95
CA LYS A 536 -1.44 -0.63 15.16
C LYS A 536 -2.21 0.66 15.45
N TYR A 537 -2.27 1.58 14.48
CA TYR A 537 -2.93 2.88 14.69
C TYR A 537 -4.46 2.77 14.67
N ARG A 538 -5.03 1.85 13.88
CA ARG A 538 -6.46 1.54 13.89
C ARG A 538 -6.90 1.04 15.27
N GLU A 539 -6.14 0.13 15.88
CA GLU A 539 -6.47 -0.41 17.21
C GLU A 539 -6.48 0.70 18.27
N VAL A 540 -5.47 1.58 18.28
CA VAL A 540 -5.42 2.72 19.19
C VAL A 540 -6.63 3.64 18.99
N LEU A 541 -6.93 4.00 17.73
CA LEU A 541 -8.06 4.87 17.41
C LEU A 541 -9.41 4.28 17.83
N LEU A 542 -9.63 2.99 17.61
CA LEU A 542 -10.91 2.35 17.90
C LEU A 542 -11.10 2.03 19.39
N LYS A 543 -10.01 1.93 20.16
CA LYS A 543 -10.04 1.78 21.63
C LYS A 543 -10.30 3.11 22.35
N LYS A 544 -9.81 4.23 21.81
CA LYS A 544 -10.14 5.56 22.34
C LYS A 544 -11.58 5.93 21.92
N GLY A 545 -12.36 6.56 22.81
CA GLY A 545 -13.76 6.89 22.54
C GLY A 545 -13.92 7.72 21.26
N ASN A 546 -14.75 7.28 20.32
CA ASN A 546 -14.77 7.82 18.94
C ASN A 546 -16.05 8.58 18.59
N SER A 547 -16.56 9.34 19.55
CA SER A 547 -17.78 10.14 19.43
C SER A 547 -17.58 11.46 18.66
N GLU A 548 -16.34 11.90 18.46
CA GLU A 548 -16.00 13.13 17.72
C GLU A 548 -16.46 13.07 16.26
N ALA A 549 -17.34 14.01 15.86
CA ALA A 549 -17.92 14.03 14.52
C ALA A 549 -16.87 14.16 13.40
N ALA A 550 -15.77 14.87 13.67
CA ALA A 550 -14.71 15.10 12.70
C ALA A 550 -14.01 13.81 12.22
N ILE A 551 -13.92 12.78 13.06
CA ILE A 551 -13.27 11.51 12.72
C ILE A 551 -14.25 10.43 12.24
N TRP A 552 -15.57 10.68 12.26
CA TRP A 552 -16.57 9.73 11.77
C TRP A 552 -16.31 9.22 10.34
N PRO A 553 -15.83 10.04 9.37
CA PRO A 553 -15.46 9.54 8.04
C PRO A 553 -14.42 8.42 8.09
N VAL A 554 -13.43 8.53 8.98
CA VAL A 554 -12.36 7.53 9.15
C VAL A 554 -12.89 6.33 9.93
N VAL A 555 -13.55 6.56 11.06
CA VAL A 555 -14.07 5.50 11.94
C VAL A 555 -15.08 4.61 11.20
N SER A 556 -16.00 5.21 10.44
CA SER A 556 -16.96 4.44 9.63
C SER A 556 -16.27 3.57 8.59
N PHE A 557 -15.26 4.10 7.90
CA PHE A 557 -14.46 3.33 6.94
C PHE A 557 -13.70 2.16 7.60
N LEU A 558 -13.09 2.39 8.77
CA LEU A 558 -12.29 1.39 9.48
C LEU A 558 -13.13 0.31 10.15
N ARG A 559 -14.39 0.62 10.50
CA ARG A 559 -15.36 -0.34 11.06
C ARG A 559 -16.05 -1.16 9.97
N ASP A 560 -16.11 -0.68 8.73
CA ASP A 560 -16.70 -1.42 7.63
C ASP A 560 -15.89 -2.69 7.32
N GLN A 561 -16.55 -3.83 7.43
CA GLN A 561 -15.95 -5.15 7.24
C GLN A 561 -15.54 -5.39 5.78
N ASN A 562 -16.29 -4.85 4.81
CA ASN A 562 -15.94 -4.98 3.40
C ASN A 562 -14.73 -4.11 3.06
N HIS A 563 -14.66 -2.89 3.60
CA HIS A 563 -13.52 -1.99 3.37
C HIS A 563 -12.25 -2.58 3.97
N SER A 564 -12.27 -2.93 5.26
CA SER A 564 -11.11 -3.53 5.95
C SER A 564 -10.65 -4.83 5.29
N TYR A 565 -11.58 -5.64 4.78
CA TYR A 565 -11.25 -6.87 4.04
C TYR A 565 -10.58 -6.61 2.69
N ARG A 566 -10.90 -5.49 2.03
CA ARG A 566 -10.31 -5.10 0.73
C ARG A 566 -8.91 -4.52 0.87
N LEU A 567 -8.53 -4.01 2.04
CA LEU A 567 -7.21 -3.43 2.27
C LEU A 567 -6.06 -4.45 2.11
N PHE A 568 -4.96 -3.97 1.53
CA PHE A 568 -3.68 -4.69 1.38
C PHE A 568 -3.80 -6.05 0.68
N LYS A 569 -4.65 -6.14 -0.33
CA LYS A 569 -4.76 -7.31 -1.22
C LYS A 569 -5.32 -6.90 -2.58
N PRO A 570 -5.09 -7.68 -3.64
CA PRO A 570 -5.73 -7.49 -4.94
C PRO A 570 -7.19 -7.96 -4.99
N ASN A 571 -7.94 -7.48 -6.00
CA ASN A 571 -9.29 -7.98 -6.31
C ASN A 571 -9.20 -9.36 -6.99
N LEU A 572 -10.03 -10.33 -6.58
CA LEU A 572 -10.01 -11.69 -7.11
C LEU A 572 -10.54 -11.77 -8.55
N TYR A 573 -9.65 -11.98 -9.52
CA TYR A 573 -10.01 -12.09 -10.95
C TYR A 573 -10.38 -13.51 -11.40
N PHE A 574 -11.27 -14.19 -10.67
CA PHE A 574 -11.80 -15.53 -11.01
C PHE A 574 -13.17 -15.44 -11.72
N PRO A 575 -13.64 -16.51 -12.41
CA PRO A 575 -15.00 -16.56 -12.94
C PRO A 575 -16.04 -16.18 -11.87
N PRO A 576 -17.12 -15.45 -12.21
CA PRO A 576 -18.01 -14.82 -11.22
C PRO A 576 -18.60 -15.74 -10.15
N ALA A 577 -18.88 -17.01 -10.48
CA ALA A 577 -19.40 -17.97 -9.51
C ALA A 577 -18.34 -18.37 -8.47
N LEU A 578 -17.09 -18.58 -8.91
CA LEU A 578 -15.96 -18.95 -8.04
C LEU A 578 -15.49 -17.75 -7.22
N ALA A 579 -15.31 -16.58 -7.85
CA ALA A 579 -14.95 -15.35 -7.17
C ALA A 579 -15.93 -15.04 -6.02
N ARG A 580 -17.23 -15.03 -6.31
CA ARG A 580 -18.27 -14.78 -5.29
C ARG A 580 -18.24 -15.81 -4.16
N ARG A 581 -18.00 -17.09 -4.45
CA ARG A 581 -17.91 -18.13 -3.42
C ARG A 581 -16.72 -17.90 -2.50
N ILE A 582 -15.56 -17.60 -3.05
CA ILE A 582 -14.32 -17.34 -2.30
C ILE A 582 -14.45 -16.04 -1.49
N GLU A 583 -14.85 -14.94 -2.12
CA GLU A 583 -15.00 -13.64 -1.47
C GLU A 583 -16.04 -13.70 -0.34
N ARG A 584 -17.20 -14.35 -0.55
CA ARG A 584 -18.20 -14.54 0.52
C ARG A 584 -17.68 -15.41 1.66
N ALA A 585 -16.99 -16.50 1.36
CA ALA A 585 -16.43 -17.37 2.38
C ALA A 585 -15.37 -16.63 3.22
N ASN A 586 -14.52 -15.85 2.56
CA ASN A 586 -13.48 -15.06 3.22
C ASN A 586 -14.06 -13.88 4.00
N LEU A 587 -15.06 -13.16 3.48
CA LEU A 587 -15.79 -12.13 4.21
C LEU A 587 -16.43 -12.70 5.48
N ARG A 588 -17.10 -13.86 5.39
CA ARG A 588 -17.65 -14.55 6.57
C ARG A 588 -16.57 -14.93 7.58
N ARG A 589 -15.40 -15.39 7.14
CA ARG A 589 -14.26 -15.66 8.03
C ARG A 589 -13.65 -14.38 8.61
N ASN A 590 -13.68 -13.28 7.86
CA ASN A 590 -13.25 -11.96 8.33
C ASN A 590 -14.17 -11.41 9.44
N ALA A 591 -15.36 -11.97 9.63
CA ALA A 591 -16.26 -11.59 10.73
C ALA A 591 -15.66 -11.93 12.10
N GLY A 592 -14.76 -12.91 12.19
CA GLY A 592 -14.00 -13.20 13.41
C GLY A 592 -12.85 -12.21 13.69
N VAL A 593 -12.56 -11.29 12.76
CA VAL A 593 -11.60 -10.17 12.90
C VAL A 593 -12.31 -8.84 13.09
N ALA A 594 -13.64 -8.81 12.91
CA ALA A 594 -14.43 -7.75 13.50
C ALA A 594 -14.26 -7.90 15.01
N ASP A 595 -13.40 -7.06 15.59
CA ASP A 595 -13.36 -6.89 17.04
C ASP A 595 -14.82 -6.77 17.45
N PRO A 596 -15.34 -7.71 18.26
CA PRO A 596 -16.61 -7.48 18.85
C PRO A 596 -16.40 -6.22 19.66
N THR A 597 -16.90 -5.09 19.19
CA THR A 597 -17.27 -3.99 20.08
C THR A 597 -18.47 -4.47 20.89
N LEU A 598 -18.30 -5.59 21.61
CA LEU A 598 -19.12 -6.05 22.71
C LEU A 598 -18.89 -5.16 23.95
N GLY A 599 -18.00 -4.16 23.84
CA GLY A 599 -17.83 -3.10 24.83
C GLY A 599 -18.94 -2.05 24.72
N ALA A 600 -19.89 -2.13 25.65
CA ALA A 600 -20.63 -1.03 26.29
C ALA A 600 -21.49 -0.06 25.46
N ASN A 601 -21.60 -0.19 24.14
CA ASN A 601 -22.54 0.64 23.40
C ASN A 601 -23.94 0.04 23.52
N GLY A 602 -24.80 0.71 24.29
CA GLY A 602 -26.22 0.42 24.36
C GLY A 602 -26.90 0.45 22.97
N PRO A 603 -28.21 0.19 22.90
CA PRO A 603 -28.94 0.22 21.64
C PRO A 603 -28.73 1.54 20.89
N LEU A 604 -28.78 1.49 19.54
CA LEU A 604 -28.68 2.68 18.68
C LEU A 604 -29.60 3.79 19.20
N GLN A 605 -28.99 4.90 19.59
CA GLN A 605 -29.73 6.11 19.97
C GLN A 605 -29.78 7.04 18.76
N ALA A 606 -30.99 7.27 18.26
CA ALA A 606 -31.21 8.16 17.14
C ALA A 606 -32.56 8.85 17.29
N GLU A 607 -32.63 10.10 16.85
CA GLU A 607 -33.86 10.86 16.72
C GLU A 607 -34.11 11.12 15.24
N LEU A 608 -35.20 10.59 14.70
CA LEU A 608 -35.59 10.69 13.30
C LEU A 608 -36.90 11.49 13.20
N LYS A 609 -37.03 12.33 12.19
CA LYS A 609 -38.28 13.04 11.89
C LYS A 609 -39.14 12.20 10.94
N THR A 610 -40.44 12.11 11.21
CA THR A 610 -41.39 11.52 10.26
C THR A 610 -41.72 12.54 9.18
N VAL A 611 -42.23 12.04 8.05
CA VAL A 611 -42.73 12.87 6.93
C VAL A 611 -43.89 13.80 7.37
N THR A 612 -44.53 13.51 8.51
CA THR A 612 -45.59 14.31 9.11
C THR A 612 -45.09 15.26 10.21
N GLY A 613 -43.78 15.42 10.37
CA GLY A 613 -43.16 16.28 11.39
C GLY A 613 -43.08 15.70 12.81
N GLY A 614 -43.51 14.46 13.01
CA GLY A 614 -43.37 13.73 14.27
C GLY A 614 -41.93 13.26 14.53
N VAL A 615 -41.66 12.75 15.74
CA VAL A 615 -40.32 12.32 16.15
C VAL A 615 -40.32 10.84 16.53
N VAL A 616 -39.41 10.07 15.92
CA VAL A 616 -39.15 8.66 16.19
C VAL A 616 -37.82 8.56 16.94
N LYS A 617 -37.85 8.05 18.17
CA LYS A 617 -36.65 7.87 19.00
C LYS A 617 -36.28 6.39 19.11
N LEU A 618 -35.04 6.04 18.78
CA LEU A 618 -34.50 4.70 18.96
C LEU A 618 -33.75 4.61 20.30
N PRO A 619 -33.87 3.49 21.04
CA PRO A 619 -34.64 2.26 20.71
C PRO A 619 -36.13 2.31 21.09
N GLN A 620 -36.66 3.41 21.62
CA GLN A 620 -38.02 3.44 22.18
C GLN A 620 -39.09 3.04 21.14
N ALA A 621 -38.88 3.44 19.88
CA ALA A 621 -39.77 3.14 18.76
C ALA A 621 -39.62 1.72 18.18
N THR A 622 -38.83 0.84 18.80
CA THR A 622 -38.68 -0.56 18.36
C THR A 622 -39.82 -1.46 18.84
N ASP A 623 -40.61 -1.02 19.81
CA ASP A 623 -41.71 -1.79 20.42
C ASP A 623 -41.29 -3.19 20.91
N ARG A 624 -40.01 -3.35 21.28
CA ARG A 624 -39.38 -4.64 21.64
C ARG A 624 -39.39 -5.68 20.50
N MET A 625 -39.65 -5.26 19.27
CA MET A 625 -39.57 -6.10 18.07
C MET A 625 -38.17 -6.03 17.44
N MET A 626 -37.84 -7.05 16.65
CA MET A 626 -36.69 -6.98 15.76
C MET A 626 -36.95 -5.86 14.74
N THR A 627 -36.21 -4.75 14.85
CA THR A 627 -36.42 -3.58 14.00
C THR A 627 -35.38 -3.51 12.88
N LEU A 628 -35.84 -3.60 11.64
CA LEU A 628 -35.06 -3.36 10.44
C LEU A 628 -35.06 -1.86 10.13
N LEU A 629 -33.94 -1.20 10.38
CA LEU A 629 -33.72 0.19 9.99
C LEU A 629 -33.14 0.22 8.56
N MET A 630 -33.89 0.77 7.62
CA MET A 630 -33.52 0.87 6.21
C MET A 630 -33.25 2.33 5.85
N PHE A 631 -32.00 2.65 5.51
CA PHE A 631 -31.64 3.96 4.98
C PHE A 631 -31.87 4.00 3.47
N ILE A 632 -32.72 4.91 3.02
CA ILE A 632 -33.11 5.04 1.61
C ILE A 632 -32.57 6.36 1.09
N GLU A 633 -31.72 6.29 0.08
CA GLU A 633 -31.32 7.48 -0.65
C GLU A 633 -32.31 7.70 -1.80
N PRO A 634 -33.07 8.80 -1.80
CA PRO A 634 -33.93 9.13 -2.92
C PRO A 634 -33.07 9.48 -4.14
N PRO A 635 -33.56 9.20 -5.37
CA PRO A 635 -32.89 9.65 -6.58
C PRO A 635 -32.83 11.18 -6.60
N ALA A 636 -31.76 11.72 -7.21
CA ALA A 636 -31.57 13.17 -7.28
C ALA A 636 -32.69 13.87 -8.06
N ASP A 637 -33.30 13.19 -9.02
CA ASP A 637 -34.50 13.61 -9.74
C ASP A 637 -35.72 12.89 -9.15
N ALA A 638 -36.71 13.68 -8.70
CA ALA A 638 -37.95 13.17 -8.11
C ALA A 638 -38.85 12.44 -9.12
N ALA A 639 -38.59 12.57 -10.43
CA ALA A 639 -39.29 11.83 -11.48
C ALA A 639 -38.70 10.44 -11.74
N VAL A 640 -37.55 10.11 -11.15
CA VAL A 640 -36.89 8.81 -11.31
C VAL A 640 -37.30 7.89 -10.16
N ASP A 641 -37.59 6.63 -10.47
CA ASP A 641 -37.88 5.61 -9.45
C ASP A 641 -36.63 5.27 -8.61
N LEU A 642 -36.84 4.66 -7.44
CA LEU A 642 -35.74 4.13 -6.65
C LEU A 642 -34.89 3.12 -7.47
N PRO A 643 -33.58 3.04 -7.20
CA PRO A 643 -32.69 2.15 -7.94
C PRO A 643 -33.21 0.70 -7.99
N VAL A 644 -32.92 0.00 -9.08
CA VAL A 644 -33.28 -1.42 -9.29
C VAL A 644 -32.89 -2.34 -8.12
N MET A 645 -31.82 -2.02 -7.38
CA MET A 645 -31.47 -2.79 -6.18
C MET A 645 -32.53 -2.67 -5.07
N MET A 646 -33.15 -1.50 -4.93
CA MET A 646 -34.19 -1.19 -3.95
C MET A 646 -35.57 -1.65 -4.44
N ASN A 647 -35.94 -1.32 -5.68
CA ASN A 647 -37.25 -1.61 -6.28
C ASN A 647 -37.33 -2.92 -7.07
N GLY A 648 -36.22 -3.64 -7.24
CA GLY A 648 -36.19 -4.84 -8.07
C GLY A 648 -36.25 -4.52 -9.56
N LYS A 649 -36.33 -5.57 -10.37
CA LYS A 649 -36.59 -5.46 -11.81
C LYS A 649 -37.33 -6.68 -12.34
N ILE A 650 -38.11 -6.45 -13.39
CA ILE A 650 -38.63 -7.54 -14.22
C ILE A 650 -37.66 -7.72 -15.38
N THR A 651 -37.07 -8.91 -15.47
CA THR A 651 -36.23 -9.33 -16.61
C THR A 651 -36.98 -10.31 -17.46
N VAL A 652 -36.67 -10.39 -18.75
CA VAL A 652 -37.21 -11.42 -19.64
C VAL A 652 -36.12 -12.44 -19.89
N ASP A 653 -36.42 -13.73 -19.67
CA ASP A 653 -35.46 -14.80 -19.98
C ASP A 653 -35.36 -15.05 -21.50
N ALA A 654 -34.42 -15.89 -21.92
CA ALA A 654 -34.21 -16.21 -23.34
C ALA A 654 -35.43 -16.89 -24.02
N LYS A 655 -36.45 -17.28 -23.25
CA LYS A 655 -37.70 -17.90 -23.72
C LYS A 655 -38.89 -16.93 -23.69
N GLY A 656 -38.67 -15.66 -23.35
CA GLY A 656 -39.74 -14.66 -23.28
C GLY A 656 -40.48 -14.60 -21.93
N ASN A 657 -40.08 -15.39 -20.93
CA ASN A 657 -40.76 -15.37 -19.63
C ASN A 657 -40.30 -14.18 -18.79
N LYS A 658 -41.26 -13.43 -18.25
CA LYS A 658 -41.00 -12.40 -17.26
C LYS A 658 -40.56 -13.04 -15.94
N LYS A 659 -39.33 -12.77 -15.54
CA LYS A 659 -38.75 -13.13 -14.26
C LYS A 659 -38.56 -11.88 -13.43
N GLU A 660 -39.40 -11.76 -12.41
CA GLU A 660 -39.27 -10.73 -11.39
C GLU A 660 -38.10 -11.05 -10.46
N VAL A 661 -37.25 -10.06 -10.26
CA VAL A 661 -36.18 -10.10 -9.26
C VAL A 661 -36.56 -9.06 -8.20
N PRO A 662 -37.09 -9.48 -7.04
CA PRO A 662 -37.50 -8.55 -6.01
C PRO A 662 -36.29 -7.81 -5.45
N GLY A 663 -36.42 -6.50 -5.28
CA GLY A 663 -35.44 -5.63 -4.67
C GLY A 663 -35.41 -5.77 -3.16
N ILE A 664 -34.53 -4.98 -2.51
CA ILE A 664 -34.38 -5.00 -1.06
C ILE A 664 -35.70 -4.61 -0.38
N MET A 665 -36.38 -3.58 -0.87
CA MET A 665 -37.63 -3.12 -0.23
C MET A 665 -38.71 -4.20 -0.30
N GLN A 666 -38.95 -4.80 -1.48
CA GLN A 666 -39.96 -5.87 -1.59
C GLN A 666 -39.65 -7.06 -0.69
N ARG A 667 -38.37 -7.47 -0.60
CA ARG A 667 -37.97 -8.57 0.29
C ARG A 667 -38.17 -8.23 1.76
N THR A 668 -37.86 -6.99 2.13
CA THR A 668 -38.02 -6.51 3.49
C THR A 668 -39.50 -6.44 3.88
N PHE A 669 -40.37 -5.93 3.01
CA PHE A 669 -41.81 -5.91 3.27
C PHE A 669 -42.41 -7.32 3.30
N ALA A 670 -42.03 -8.21 2.38
CA ALA A 670 -42.46 -9.60 2.42
C ALA A 670 -42.06 -10.31 3.74
N LEU A 671 -40.88 -10.01 4.27
CA LEU A 671 -40.41 -10.53 5.56
C LEU A 671 -41.23 -9.99 6.73
N VAL A 672 -41.67 -8.72 6.66
CA VAL A 672 -42.58 -8.14 7.66
C VAL A 672 -43.95 -8.81 7.57
N ASP A 673 -44.49 -9.01 6.37
CA ASP A 673 -45.80 -9.64 6.18
C ASP A 673 -45.80 -11.08 6.73
N GLU A 674 -44.73 -11.85 6.49
CA GLU A 674 -44.56 -13.21 7.02
C GLU A 674 -44.41 -13.24 8.56
N HIS A 675 -43.93 -12.14 9.16
CA HIS A 675 -43.56 -12.07 10.58
C HIS A 675 -44.07 -10.79 11.27
N ALA A 676 -45.30 -10.38 10.98
CA ALA A 676 -45.83 -9.05 11.34
C ALA A 676 -45.84 -8.74 12.85
N SER A 677 -45.87 -9.76 13.72
CA SER A 677 -45.80 -9.62 15.17
C SER A 677 -44.38 -9.65 15.77
N LYS A 678 -43.36 -9.83 14.93
CA LYS A 678 -41.96 -10.04 15.34
C LYS A 678 -40.99 -9.04 14.72
N ILE A 679 -41.32 -8.50 13.54
CA ILE A 679 -40.44 -7.65 12.76
C ILE A 679 -41.11 -6.30 12.48
N LYS A 680 -40.39 -5.21 12.74
CA LYS A 680 -40.77 -3.84 12.41
C LYS A 680 -39.79 -3.27 11.39
N VAL A 681 -40.26 -2.43 10.46
CA VAL A 681 -39.38 -1.70 9.54
C VAL A 681 -39.51 -0.20 9.80
N ILE A 682 -38.37 0.47 9.84
CA ILE A 682 -38.27 1.93 9.83
C ILE A 682 -37.49 2.33 8.58
N ALA A 683 -38.15 3.00 7.64
CA ALA A 683 -37.51 3.57 6.47
C ALA A 683 -37.08 5.01 6.76
N ALA A 684 -35.77 5.27 6.76
CA ALA A 684 -35.18 6.59 6.96
C ALA A 684 -34.66 7.12 5.62
N PHE A 685 -35.32 8.15 5.08
CA PHE A 685 -34.91 8.78 3.83
C PHE A 685 -33.78 9.79 4.08
N LEU A 686 -32.74 9.76 3.24
CA LEU A 686 -31.60 10.67 3.34
C LEU A 686 -31.86 12.02 2.65
N THR A 687 -33.01 12.63 2.96
CA THR A 687 -33.46 13.94 2.47
C THR A 687 -34.41 14.57 3.49
N ASP A 688 -34.42 15.91 3.56
CA ASP A 688 -35.43 16.68 4.29
C ASP A 688 -36.59 17.13 3.37
N ASP A 689 -36.55 16.79 2.07
CA ASP A 689 -37.62 17.11 1.13
C ASP A 689 -38.81 16.15 1.31
N GLU A 690 -39.76 16.58 2.14
CA GLU A 690 -41.01 15.84 2.41
C GLU A 690 -41.80 15.52 1.14
N LYS A 691 -41.83 16.44 0.15
CA LYS A 691 -42.60 16.24 -1.08
C LYS A 691 -41.98 15.14 -1.94
N GLN A 692 -40.65 15.10 -2.00
CA GLN A 692 -39.91 14.04 -2.68
C GLN A 692 -40.14 12.68 -2.02
N VAL A 693 -40.13 12.61 -0.68
CA VAL A 693 -40.41 11.35 0.02
C VAL A 693 -41.85 10.90 -0.23
N GLN A 694 -42.82 11.82 -0.18
CA GLN A 694 -44.22 11.51 -0.46
C GLN A 694 -44.44 11.02 -1.89
N SER A 695 -43.73 11.55 -2.90
CA SER A 695 -43.88 11.06 -4.27
C SER A 695 -43.34 9.63 -4.43
N LEU A 696 -42.21 9.31 -3.79
CA LEU A 696 -41.60 7.98 -3.85
C LEU A 696 -42.39 6.91 -3.09
N MET A 697 -43.18 7.32 -2.09
CA MET A 697 -44.04 6.44 -1.30
C MET A 697 -45.46 6.27 -1.87
N LYS A 698 -45.83 7.04 -2.91
CA LYS A 698 -47.07 6.84 -3.67
C LYS A 698 -46.87 5.70 -4.69
N VAL A 699 -46.81 4.47 -4.21
CA VAL A 699 -46.90 3.24 -5.02
C VAL A 699 -47.97 2.34 -4.44
#